data_AF-A0A953Z675-F1
#
_entry.id   AF-A0A953Z675-F1
#
_cell.length_a   1.000
_cell.length_b   1.000
_cell.length_c   1.000
_cell.angle_alpha   90.00
_cell.angle_beta   90.00
_cell.angle_gamma   90.00
#
_symmetry.space_group_name_H-M   'P 1'
#
loop_
_entity.id
_entity.type
_entity.pdbx_description
1 polymer ?
#
loop_
_entity_poly.entity_id
_entity_poly.type
_entity_poly.pdbx_seq_one_letter_code
_entity_poly.pdbx_strand_id
1 'polypeptide(L)'
;MTELTEQTLRERCVSLFRFLRDVTTLRSTCQRSVDEYEAVLWLDDVPEEPECDSIANRPPVGDEDELDPRDQVWLEIDKPALRPPPEPPAALEPWIEVGSIDDHARERPGLRESIRLPGAEGVVERSLDAEPEVRTSFDWYVRERWLPWAIEHRRLARIQQTYATLFGMQRKQERRGEELQVAFGLGLLVWNVDGKRVRRHLVVAEAAIEIDGATGRITVGPGLDGALPSLEQDMLDPTDRPAPHHVVELERDVRALGDDVWQPERIADVCTRWANATTADSRFFETMTPPRRGSNAPEVTFAPAILLRRRSDRSLLRAFDEILTQLGQDGPVPFGIARFVDVVTEDRSFAETKPRLDRDFFPLPSNREQRLVLDRLRKQQGVLVQGPPGTGKSHTIANLICHLLATGKRVLVTSHTARALEVLRDKLPGNFSELCVMLLGAGRDALASLEQSVHAITERQQAFDIDTSESTIDELEAKLDGIRRDAASTLAELRDIEERDTVEHRLEFDDVTFEGTAMHIAETLDRQRDAHGWIEDSLDAETPFPLTDPQLATIARIAPDRRLEDVDGTPLDLAATDRVRAWFDVERRFAAYKAAPIFADLALADRERVANSAAELASTWERLRRSDAAWVRRATEDVVEGRDRTWRQLLEVTDAALGRSSGPGAKLTGMEDRPRERIEAD
;
A
#
# COMPACT_ATOMS: atom_id res chain seq x y z
N MET A 1 8.67 25.99 -29.91
CA MET A 1 8.11 26.26 -28.57
C MET A 1 9.12 27.13 -27.85
N THR A 2 8.75 28.36 -27.55
CA THR A 2 9.60 29.36 -26.91
C THR A 2 9.77 28.98 -25.44
N GLU A 3 10.99 28.68 -25.01
CA GLU A 3 11.33 28.60 -23.58
C GLU A 3 10.89 29.90 -22.91
N LEU A 4 10.05 29.80 -21.87
CA LEU A 4 9.72 30.95 -21.04
C LEU A 4 11.00 31.42 -20.34
N THR A 5 11.21 32.74 -20.31
CA THR A 5 12.28 33.30 -19.48
C THR A 5 12.02 32.90 -18.03
N GLU A 6 13.07 32.64 -17.26
CA GLU A 6 12.95 32.21 -15.86
C GLU A 6 12.07 33.17 -15.01
N GLN A 7 12.07 34.45 -15.38
CA GLN A 7 11.21 35.48 -14.82
C GLN A 7 9.72 35.28 -15.16
N THR A 8 9.38 34.98 -16.43
CA THR A 8 7.97 34.72 -16.80
C THR A 8 7.46 33.38 -16.24
N LEU A 9 8.34 32.38 -16.13
CA LEU A 9 8.01 31.12 -15.46
C LEU A 9 7.65 31.37 -13.98
N ARG A 10 8.47 32.15 -13.26
CA ARG A 10 8.22 32.53 -11.87
C ARG A 10 6.91 33.29 -11.71
N GLU A 11 6.67 34.31 -12.53
CA GLU A 11 5.44 35.11 -12.47
C GLU A 11 4.18 34.25 -12.61
N ARG A 12 4.20 33.27 -13.51
CA ARG A 12 3.08 32.36 -13.68
C ARG A 12 2.95 31.35 -12.52
N CYS A 13 4.06 30.85 -11.97
CA CYS A 13 4.02 30.01 -10.76
C CYS A 13 3.43 30.76 -9.57
N VAL A 14 3.86 32.00 -9.36
CA VAL A 14 3.30 32.89 -8.33
C VAL A 14 1.81 33.12 -8.58
N SER A 15 1.39 33.33 -9.82
CA SER A 15 -0.03 33.51 -10.17
C SER A 15 -0.86 32.25 -9.87
N LEU A 16 -0.35 31.06 -10.17
CA LEU A 16 -1.01 29.79 -9.86
C LEU A 16 -1.20 29.60 -8.35
N PHE A 17 -0.15 29.77 -7.56
CA PHE A 17 -0.24 29.58 -6.11
C PHE A 17 -1.07 30.67 -5.42
N ARG A 18 -1.07 31.91 -5.93
CA ARG A 18 -2.03 32.94 -5.50
C ARG A 18 -3.47 32.53 -5.78
N PHE A 19 -3.76 32.04 -6.98
CA PHE A 19 -5.09 31.56 -7.33
C PHE A 19 -5.52 30.39 -6.43
N LEU A 20 -4.67 29.39 -6.22
CA LEU A 20 -4.97 28.24 -5.34
C LEU A 20 -5.24 28.68 -3.90
N ARG A 21 -4.43 29.60 -3.37
CA ARG A 21 -4.64 30.19 -2.05
C ARG A 21 -5.98 30.94 -1.97
N ASP A 22 -6.26 31.82 -2.91
CA ASP A 22 -7.47 32.65 -2.90
C ASP A 22 -8.74 31.79 -3.06
N VAL A 23 -8.71 30.76 -3.92
CA VAL A 23 -9.81 29.78 -4.05
C VAL A 23 -10.03 29.01 -2.74
N THR A 24 -8.95 28.58 -2.08
CA THR A 24 -9.03 27.86 -0.81
C THR A 24 -9.64 28.76 0.27
N THR A 25 -9.20 30.01 0.37
CA THR A 25 -9.76 31.02 1.27
C THR A 25 -11.27 31.21 1.04
N LEU A 26 -11.71 31.32 -0.22
CA LEU A 26 -13.13 31.48 -0.57
C LEU A 26 -14.00 30.26 -0.24
N ARG A 27 -13.43 29.05 -0.31
CA ARG A 27 -14.14 27.80 0.01
C ARG A 27 -14.15 27.50 1.51
N SER A 28 -13.21 28.07 2.26
CA SER A 28 -13.10 27.82 3.69
C SER A 28 -14.32 28.36 4.45
N THR A 29 -15.00 27.48 5.18
CA THR A 29 -16.09 27.88 6.09
C THR A 29 -15.50 28.13 7.46
N CYS A 30 -15.53 29.38 7.91
CA CYS A 30 -15.05 29.74 9.25
C CYS A 30 -16.07 29.34 10.32
N GLN A 31 -15.71 28.37 11.18
CA GLN A 31 -16.46 28.05 12.39
C GLN A 31 -16.21 29.13 13.45
N ARG A 32 -17.29 29.77 13.91
CA ARG A 32 -17.20 30.94 14.82
C ARG A 32 -17.45 30.59 16.28
N SER A 33 -18.08 29.45 16.55
CA SER A 33 -18.38 28.98 17.89
C SER A 33 -17.82 27.58 18.14
N VAL A 34 -17.27 27.36 19.35
CA VAL A 34 -16.97 26.02 19.89
C VAL A 34 -18.21 25.13 19.96
N ASP A 35 -19.42 25.71 19.95
CA ASP A 35 -20.68 24.96 19.91
C ASP A 35 -20.89 24.21 18.57
N GLU A 36 -20.14 24.59 17.52
CA GLU A 36 -20.17 23.93 16.20
C GLU A 36 -19.14 22.77 16.09
N TYR A 37 -18.35 22.55 17.15
CA TYR A 37 -17.34 21.50 17.18
C TYR A 37 -17.97 20.13 17.45
N GLU A 38 -17.24 19.06 17.10
CA GLU A 38 -17.71 17.68 17.26
C GLU A 38 -17.76 17.24 18.73
N ALA A 39 -16.88 17.81 19.55
CA ALA A 39 -16.88 17.71 21.00
C ALA A 39 -15.95 18.77 21.61
N VAL A 40 -16.25 19.16 22.86
CA VAL A 40 -15.43 20.07 23.67
C VAL A 40 -15.36 19.50 25.08
N LEU A 41 -14.16 19.41 25.64
CA LEU A 41 -13.92 19.07 27.04
C LEU A 41 -13.22 20.26 27.69
N TRP A 42 -13.89 20.95 28.60
CA TRP A 42 -13.29 22.02 29.39
C TRP A 42 -12.41 21.42 30.49
N LEU A 43 -11.24 22.00 30.75
CA LEU A 43 -10.42 21.57 31.87
C LEU A 43 -11.10 21.83 33.23
N ASP A 44 -12.00 22.82 33.30
CA ASP A 44 -12.87 23.10 34.44
C ASP A 44 -13.85 21.95 34.76
N ASP A 45 -14.17 21.09 33.77
CA ASP A 45 -15.04 19.92 33.95
C ASP A 45 -14.25 18.67 34.39
N VAL A 46 -12.91 18.71 34.42
CA VAL A 46 -12.07 17.59 34.84
C VAL A 46 -12.08 17.48 36.38
N PRO A 47 -12.50 16.35 36.97
CA PRO A 47 -12.52 16.19 38.42
C PRO A 47 -11.13 16.28 39.04
N GLU A 48 -11.01 16.98 40.17
CA GLU A 48 -9.81 16.97 41.03
C GLU A 48 -9.73 15.67 41.84
N GLU A 49 -9.31 14.59 41.18
CA GLU A 49 -9.23 13.24 41.76
C GLU A 49 -7.90 12.57 41.39
N PRO A 50 -7.33 11.69 42.22
CA PRO A 50 -6.07 10.99 41.95
C PRO A 50 -5.95 10.29 40.57
N GLU A 51 -7.05 9.81 40.00
CA GLU A 51 -7.10 9.16 38.69
C GLU A 51 -7.10 10.18 37.52
N CYS A 52 -7.22 11.48 37.82
CA CYS A 52 -7.22 12.57 36.85
C CYS A 52 -6.02 13.50 37.14
N ASP A 53 -4.97 13.39 36.33
CA ASP A 53 -3.82 14.30 36.39
C ASP A 53 -3.93 15.33 35.27
N SER A 54 -4.34 16.55 35.63
CA SER A 54 -4.48 17.68 34.72
C SER A 54 -3.34 18.66 34.95
N ILE A 55 -2.74 19.16 33.86
CA ILE A 55 -1.68 20.18 33.93
C ILE A 55 -2.12 21.45 34.68
N ALA A 56 -3.43 21.73 34.73
CA ALA A 56 -3.98 22.84 35.49
C ALA A 56 -3.91 22.65 37.02
N ASN A 57 -3.79 21.42 37.49
CA ASN A 57 -3.79 21.06 38.91
C ASN A 57 -2.38 20.69 39.42
N ARG A 58 -1.38 20.62 38.53
CA ARG A 58 0.01 20.33 38.90
C ARG A 58 0.63 21.54 39.59
N PRO A 59 1.44 21.33 40.65
CA PRO A 59 2.23 22.42 41.22
C PRO A 59 3.26 22.92 40.19
N PRO A 60 3.58 24.22 40.17
CA PRO A 60 4.60 24.75 39.28
C PRO A 60 5.96 24.08 39.57
N VAL A 61 6.58 23.53 38.53
CA VAL A 61 7.92 22.93 38.59
C VAL A 61 8.95 24.05 38.75
N GLY A 62 9.90 23.91 39.67
CA GLY A 62 10.99 24.87 39.85
C GLY A 62 12.02 24.77 38.72
N ASP A 63 12.70 25.88 38.39
CA ASP A 63 13.62 26.04 37.24
C ASP A 63 14.82 25.05 37.16
N GLU A 64 14.99 24.11 38.11
CA GLU A 64 16.22 23.30 38.25
C GLU A 64 16.09 21.80 37.91
N ASP A 65 14.91 21.28 37.60
CA ASP A 65 14.76 19.86 37.21
C ASP A 65 14.78 19.67 35.68
N GLU A 66 15.56 18.70 35.20
CA GLU A 66 15.56 18.25 33.79
C GLU A 66 14.11 17.93 33.38
N LEU A 67 13.63 18.55 32.29
CA LEU A 67 12.30 18.33 31.69
C LEU A 67 11.89 16.85 31.79
N ASP A 68 10.97 16.53 32.70
CA ASP A 68 10.44 15.18 32.85
C ASP A 68 9.63 14.89 31.58
N PRO A 69 9.74 13.70 30.97
CA PRO A 69 8.81 13.27 29.91
C PRO A 69 7.31 13.45 30.25
N ARG A 70 6.95 13.59 31.53
CA ARG A 70 5.62 13.95 32.04
C ARG A 70 5.21 15.41 31.79
N ASP A 71 6.16 16.32 31.61
CA ASP A 71 5.90 17.75 31.37
C ASP A 71 5.28 18.01 29.99
N GLN A 72 5.38 17.03 29.09
CA GLN A 72 4.74 17.07 27.78
C GLN A 72 3.30 16.51 27.79
N VAL A 73 2.81 16.00 28.92
CA VAL A 73 1.44 15.49 29.05
C VAL A 73 0.55 16.56 29.68
N TRP A 74 -0.51 16.98 28.98
CA TRP A 74 -1.44 18.00 29.45
C TRP A 74 -2.59 17.44 30.30
N LEU A 75 -3.02 16.21 30.02
CA LEU A 75 -4.10 15.55 30.76
C LEU A 75 -3.91 14.03 30.72
N GLU A 76 -3.96 13.38 31.88
CA GLU A 76 -3.95 11.93 32.03
C GLU A 76 -5.19 11.49 32.83
N ILE A 77 -5.90 10.48 32.33
CA ILE A 77 -7.08 9.91 33.00
C ILE A 77 -6.95 8.39 33.04
N ASP A 78 -6.88 7.84 34.24
CA ASP A 78 -6.94 6.40 34.48
C ASP A 78 -8.37 5.87 34.26
N LYS A 79 -8.46 4.64 33.75
CA LYS A 79 -9.76 4.00 33.50
C LYS A 79 -10.45 3.68 34.84
N PRO A 80 -11.62 4.26 35.14
CA PRO A 80 -12.25 4.05 36.43
C PRO A 80 -12.86 2.65 36.52
N ALA A 81 -12.69 2.02 37.69
CA ALA A 81 -13.18 0.67 37.96
C ALA A 81 -14.54 0.72 38.68
N LEU A 82 -15.63 0.91 37.93
CA LEU A 82 -16.98 0.90 38.47
C LEU A 82 -17.34 -0.50 39.01
N ARG A 83 -17.71 -0.57 40.29
CA ARG A 83 -18.14 -1.80 40.97
C ARG A 83 -19.66 -1.90 41.02
N PRO A 84 -20.25 -3.10 40.89
CA PRO A 84 -21.68 -3.29 41.10
C PRO A 84 -22.07 -2.91 42.55
N PRO A 85 -23.34 -2.54 42.78
CA PRO A 85 -23.79 -2.23 44.12
C PRO A 85 -23.68 -3.43 45.06
N PRO A 86 -23.52 -3.19 46.37
CA PRO A 86 -23.45 -4.27 47.34
C PRO A 86 -24.80 -4.99 47.43
N GLU A 87 -24.78 -6.32 47.43
CA GLU A 87 -25.99 -7.12 47.55
C GLU A 87 -26.67 -6.88 48.92
N PRO A 88 -27.99 -6.62 48.95
CA PRO A 88 -28.73 -6.49 50.19
C PRO A 88 -28.90 -7.85 50.88
N PRO A 89 -29.02 -7.90 52.22
CA PRO A 89 -29.47 -9.10 52.93
C PRO A 89 -30.75 -9.69 52.31
N ALA A 90 -30.84 -11.02 52.17
CA ALA A 90 -31.99 -11.70 51.55
C ALA A 90 -33.35 -11.34 52.18
N ALA A 91 -33.37 -11.00 53.47
CA ALA A 91 -34.58 -10.55 54.16
C ALA A 91 -35.11 -9.18 53.66
N LEU A 92 -34.25 -8.35 53.06
CA LEU A 92 -34.59 -7.02 52.53
C LEU A 92 -34.97 -7.04 51.04
N GLU A 93 -34.56 -8.05 50.27
CA GLU A 93 -34.83 -8.15 48.83
C GLU A 93 -36.30 -7.87 48.45
N PRO A 94 -37.32 -8.48 49.09
CA PRO A 94 -38.71 -8.20 48.70
C PRO A 94 -39.18 -6.79 49.10
N TRP A 95 -38.51 -6.16 50.07
CA TRP A 95 -38.87 -4.84 50.60
C TRP A 95 -38.24 -3.69 49.82
N ILE A 96 -37.12 -3.89 49.15
CA ILE A 96 -36.44 -2.83 48.41
C ILE A 96 -37.15 -2.58 47.06
N GLU A 97 -37.29 -1.30 46.68
CA GLU A 97 -37.81 -0.92 45.37
C GLU A 97 -36.87 -1.37 44.25
N VAL A 98 -37.43 -1.96 43.19
CA VAL A 98 -36.66 -2.46 42.03
C VAL A 98 -35.85 -1.32 41.41
N GLY A 99 -34.55 -1.56 41.19
CA GLY A 99 -33.61 -0.59 40.59
C GLY A 99 -33.16 0.55 41.51
N SER A 100 -33.71 0.66 42.73
CA SER A 100 -33.33 1.74 43.65
C SER A 100 -31.94 1.56 44.29
N ILE A 101 -31.43 0.33 44.29
CA ILE A 101 -30.08 -0.01 44.75
C ILE A 101 -29.04 0.45 43.72
N ASP A 102 -29.36 0.31 42.42
CA ASP A 102 -28.47 0.69 41.32
C ASP A 102 -28.41 2.21 41.11
N ASP A 103 -29.43 2.94 41.58
CA ASP A 103 -29.56 4.38 41.47
C ASP A 103 -28.70 5.12 42.52
N HIS A 104 -27.41 5.16 42.25
CA HIS A 104 -26.42 5.87 43.06
C HIS A 104 -26.70 7.38 43.18
N ALA A 105 -27.54 8.00 42.33
CA ALA A 105 -27.86 9.43 42.43
C ALA A 105 -28.81 9.77 43.59
N ARG A 106 -29.55 8.79 44.12
CA ARG A 106 -30.47 8.99 45.25
C ARG A 106 -29.74 9.26 46.55
N GLU A 107 -30.39 9.93 47.50
CA GLU A 107 -29.89 10.02 48.88
C GLU A 107 -29.92 8.65 49.59
N ARG A 108 -30.92 7.81 49.26
CA ARG A 108 -31.09 6.45 49.79
C ARG A 108 -31.91 5.58 48.83
N PRO A 109 -31.74 4.24 48.84
CA PRO A 109 -32.61 3.31 48.14
C PRO A 109 -34.06 3.45 48.63
N GLY A 110 -35.01 3.04 47.77
CA GLY A 110 -36.42 3.06 48.11
C GLY A 110 -36.82 1.83 48.91
N LEU A 111 -37.63 2.03 49.95
CA LEU A 111 -38.13 0.96 50.82
C LEU A 111 -39.66 0.93 50.75
N ARG A 112 -40.22 -0.22 50.38
CA ARG A 112 -41.67 -0.41 50.28
C ARG A 112 -42.33 -0.43 51.66
N GLU A 113 -43.48 0.22 51.77
CA GLU A 113 -44.29 0.22 52.99
C GLU A 113 -45.02 -1.12 53.21
N SER A 114 -45.29 -1.87 52.14
CA SER A 114 -45.88 -3.21 52.20
C SER A 114 -45.39 -4.11 51.07
N ILE A 115 -45.36 -5.41 51.34
CA ILE A 115 -44.97 -6.45 50.38
C ILE A 115 -46.01 -7.57 50.36
N ARG A 116 -46.12 -8.24 49.21
CA ARG A 116 -47.00 -9.40 49.01
C ARG A 116 -46.14 -10.62 48.71
N LEU A 117 -46.17 -11.60 49.62
CA LEU A 117 -45.40 -12.84 49.50
C LEU A 117 -46.34 -14.04 49.34
N PRO A 118 -45.96 -15.06 48.54
CA PRO A 118 -46.71 -16.31 48.47
C PRO A 118 -46.56 -17.09 49.79
N GLY A 119 -47.70 -17.41 50.43
CA GLY A 119 -47.80 -18.22 51.65
C GLY A 119 -48.58 -19.51 51.43
N ALA A 120 -48.62 -20.37 52.46
CA ALA A 120 -49.21 -21.71 52.39
C ALA A 120 -50.73 -21.73 52.05
N GLU A 121 -51.46 -20.64 52.33
CA GLU A 121 -52.91 -20.51 52.08
C GLU A 121 -53.26 -19.32 51.16
N GLY A 122 -52.31 -18.78 50.39
CA GLY A 122 -52.55 -17.66 49.47
C GLY A 122 -51.49 -16.55 49.58
N VAL A 123 -51.81 -15.34 49.12
CA VAL A 123 -50.91 -14.18 49.19
C VAL A 123 -50.99 -13.55 50.58
N VAL A 124 -49.86 -13.47 51.28
CA VAL A 124 -49.73 -12.81 52.58
C VAL A 124 -49.18 -11.41 52.36
N GLU A 125 -49.92 -10.40 52.82
CA GLU A 125 -49.47 -9.01 52.83
C GLU A 125 -48.75 -8.73 54.16
N ARG A 126 -47.50 -8.26 54.09
CA ARG A 126 -46.73 -7.81 55.25
C ARG A 126 -46.54 -6.30 55.17
N SER A 127 -46.74 -5.62 56.29
CA SER A 127 -46.52 -4.18 56.44
C SER A 127 -45.20 -3.92 57.16
N LEU A 128 -44.47 -2.90 56.72
CA LEU A 128 -43.17 -2.53 57.28
C LEU A 128 -43.28 -2.08 58.75
N ASP A 129 -44.43 -1.55 59.16
CA ASP A 129 -44.67 -1.11 60.54
C ASP A 129 -44.77 -2.27 61.54
N ALA A 130 -45.10 -3.48 61.05
CA ALA A 130 -45.16 -4.69 61.85
C ALA A 130 -43.79 -5.40 61.96
N GLU A 131 -42.75 -4.93 61.25
CA GLU A 131 -41.46 -5.60 61.10
C GLU A 131 -40.29 -4.62 61.38
N PRO A 132 -40.10 -4.15 62.64
CA PRO A 132 -39.07 -3.16 62.98
C PRO A 132 -37.64 -3.65 62.71
N GLU A 133 -37.42 -4.97 62.71
CA GLU A 133 -36.14 -5.60 62.37
C GLU A 133 -35.75 -5.35 60.91
N VAL A 134 -36.71 -5.35 59.97
CA VAL A 134 -36.48 -5.03 58.55
C VAL A 134 -35.99 -3.59 58.40
N ARG A 135 -36.61 -2.65 59.12
CA ARG A 135 -36.22 -1.24 59.09
C ARG A 135 -34.80 -1.02 59.64
N THR A 136 -34.49 -1.69 60.74
CA THR A 136 -33.15 -1.63 61.36
C THR A 136 -32.10 -2.26 60.46
N SER A 137 -32.41 -3.41 59.84
CA SER A 137 -31.52 -4.07 58.88
C SER A 137 -31.31 -3.22 57.62
N PHE A 138 -32.34 -2.52 57.14
CA PHE A 138 -32.25 -1.62 56.00
C PHE A 138 -31.38 -0.40 56.32
N ASP A 139 -31.59 0.26 57.47
CA ASP A 139 -30.79 1.42 57.87
C ASP A 139 -29.31 1.06 58.04
N TRP A 140 -29.02 -0.13 58.59
CA TRP A 140 -27.66 -0.67 58.66
C TRP A 140 -27.06 -0.90 57.27
N TYR A 141 -27.79 -1.57 56.38
CA TYR A 141 -27.32 -1.84 55.01
C TYR A 141 -27.05 -0.52 54.26
N VAL A 142 -27.96 0.45 54.35
CA VAL A 142 -27.78 1.76 53.70
C VAL A 142 -26.54 2.46 54.24
N ARG A 143 -26.35 2.50 55.56
CA ARG A 143 -25.23 3.21 56.19
C ARG A 143 -23.87 2.55 55.95
N GLU A 144 -23.79 1.23 56.15
CA GLU A 144 -22.52 0.50 56.22
C GLU A 144 -22.09 -0.09 54.88
N ARG A 145 -23.03 -0.29 53.94
CA ARG A 145 -22.75 -0.92 52.64
C ARG A 145 -23.04 0.01 51.48
N TRP A 146 -24.30 0.44 51.34
CA TRP A 146 -24.74 1.13 50.13
C TRP A 146 -24.22 2.57 50.04
N LEU A 147 -24.28 3.36 51.12
CA LEU A 147 -23.86 4.75 51.10
C LEU A 147 -22.35 4.93 50.82
N PRO A 148 -21.43 4.15 51.42
CA PRO A 148 -20.02 4.17 51.04
C PRO A 148 -19.81 3.82 49.56
N TRP A 149 -20.54 2.81 49.05
CA TRP A 149 -20.50 2.47 47.63
C TRP A 149 -21.04 3.60 46.75
N ALA A 150 -22.17 4.21 47.10
CA ALA A 150 -22.80 5.25 46.30
C ALA A 150 -21.94 6.52 46.22
N ILE A 151 -21.26 6.89 47.32
CA ILE A 151 -20.31 8.02 47.34
C ILE A 151 -19.15 7.73 46.38
N GLU A 152 -18.52 6.57 46.50
CA GLU A 152 -17.41 6.20 45.62
C GLU A 152 -17.85 6.05 44.15
N HIS A 153 -19.04 5.48 43.92
CA HIS A 153 -19.59 5.34 42.58
C HIS A 153 -19.90 6.70 41.94
N ARG A 154 -20.43 7.68 42.69
CA ARG A 154 -20.64 9.06 42.20
C ARG A 154 -19.32 9.71 41.81
N ARG A 155 -18.29 9.55 42.64
CA ARG A 155 -16.93 10.03 42.38
C ARG A 155 -16.39 9.44 41.07
N LEU A 156 -16.36 8.11 40.96
CA LEU A 156 -15.89 7.39 39.77
C LEU A 156 -16.76 7.67 38.53
N ALA A 157 -18.07 7.92 38.68
CA ALA A 157 -18.96 8.25 37.57
C ALA A 157 -18.60 9.60 36.92
N ARG A 158 -18.17 10.60 37.70
CA ARG A 158 -17.66 11.87 37.16
C ARG A 158 -16.39 11.64 36.32
N ILE A 159 -15.46 10.84 36.84
CA ILE A 159 -14.23 10.46 36.12
C ILE A 159 -14.58 9.69 34.84
N GLN A 160 -15.52 8.75 34.92
CA GLN A 160 -16.01 7.97 33.78
C GLN A 160 -16.63 8.84 32.68
N GLN A 161 -17.30 9.94 33.04
CA GLN A 161 -17.85 10.88 32.06
C GLN A 161 -16.75 11.59 31.27
N THR A 162 -15.72 12.08 31.95
CA THR A 162 -14.55 12.70 31.32
C THR A 162 -13.78 11.70 30.47
N TYR A 163 -13.53 10.50 31.00
CA TYR A 163 -12.91 9.38 30.28
C TYR A 163 -13.70 9.03 29.01
N ALA A 164 -15.02 8.86 29.10
CA ALA A 164 -15.87 8.54 27.96
C ALA A 164 -15.87 9.62 26.88
N THR A 165 -15.74 10.90 27.28
CA THR A 165 -15.63 12.03 26.37
C THR A 165 -14.34 11.96 25.56
N LEU A 166 -13.18 11.81 26.22
CA LEU A 166 -11.90 11.67 25.53
C LEU A 166 -11.84 10.40 24.67
N PHE A 167 -12.34 9.28 25.18
CA PHE A 167 -12.43 8.02 24.43
C PHE A 167 -13.28 8.18 23.16
N GLY A 168 -14.40 8.91 23.27
CA GLY A 168 -15.25 9.24 22.13
C GLY A 168 -14.55 10.16 21.12
N MET A 169 -13.78 11.13 21.60
CA MET A 169 -12.99 12.02 20.74
C MET A 169 -11.93 11.24 19.96
N GLN A 170 -11.16 10.39 20.64
CA GLN A 170 -10.11 9.57 20.05
C GLN A 170 -10.68 8.61 18.99
N ARG A 171 -11.78 7.91 19.28
CA ARG A 171 -12.43 7.03 18.29
C ARG A 171 -12.95 7.76 17.06
N LYS A 172 -13.45 8.99 17.22
CA LYS A 172 -13.87 9.82 16.08
C LYS A 172 -12.65 10.24 15.26
N GLN A 173 -11.55 10.62 15.92
CA GLN A 173 -10.29 10.99 15.27
C GLN A 173 -9.68 9.80 14.50
N GLU A 174 -9.66 8.58 15.04
CA GLU A 174 -9.18 7.40 14.30
C GLU A 174 -9.98 7.15 13.01
N ARG A 175 -11.31 7.32 13.06
CA ARG A 175 -12.20 7.07 11.92
C ARG A 175 -12.21 8.17 10.88
N ARG A 176 -12.01 9.42 11.28
CA ARG A 176 -12.14 10.63 10.45
C ARG A 176 -10.93 11.56 10.62
N GLY A 177 -9.73 11.02 10.82
CA GLY A 177 -8.53 11.82 11.17
C GLY A 177 -8.05 12.78 10.09
N GLU A 178 -8.52 12.57 8.85
CA GLU A 178 -8.30 13.47 7.72
C GLU A 178 -9.23 14.69 7.75
N GLU A 179 -10.40 14.56 8.39
CA GLU A 179 -11.38 15.63 8.50
C GLU A 179 -11.34 16.29 9.87
N LEU A 180 -10.99 15.54 10.91
CA LEU A 180 -11.02 15.96 12.31
C LEU A 180 -9.61 16.05 12.88
N GLN A 181 -9.43 17.01 13.79
CA GLN A 181 -8.23 17.17 14.59
C GLN A 181 -8.61 17.41 16.04
N VAL A 182 -7.70 17.04 16.94
CA VAL A 182 -7.77 17.44 18.33
C VAL A 182 -6.86 18.66 18.50
N ALA A 183 -7.33 19.65 19.25
CA ALA A 183 -6.58 20.86 19.53
C ALA A 183 -6.77 21.27 20.99
N PHE A 184 -5.79 21.96 21.53
CA PHE A 184 -5.85 22.55 22.86
C PHE A 184 -6.07 24.06 22.73
N GLY A 185 -7.25 24.51 23.16
CA GLY A 185 -7.66 25.92 23.09
C GLY A 185 -7.41 26.65 24.40
N LEU A 186 -6.85 27.85 24.30
CA LEU A 186 -6.49 28.75 25.39
C LEU A 186 -6.99 30.17 25.07
N GLY A 187 -7.59 30.87 26.04
CA GLY A 187 -8.12 32.22 25.85
C GLY A 187 -9.39 32.25 24.99
N LEU A 188 -10.52 31.81 25.54
CA LEU A 188 -11.84 31.84 24.91
C LEU A 188 -12.34 33.27 24.69
N LEU A 189 -12.44 33.71 23.43
CA LEU A 189 -13.12 34.93 23.03
C LEU A 189 -14.63 34.69 22.95
N VAL A 190 -15.43 35.52 23.63
CA VAL A 190 -16.88 35.61 23.49
C VAL A 190 -17.26 37.02 23.06
N TRP A 191 -17.89 37.12 21.89
CA TRP A 191 -18.29 38.41 21.34
C TRP A 191 -19.45 38.27 20.35
N ASN A 192 -20.47 39.09 20.50
CA ASN A 192 -21.55 39.28 19.54
C ASN A 192 -21.24 40.53 18.70
N VAL A 193 -20.78 40.33 17.48
CA VAL A 193 -20.42 41.39 16.53
C VAL A 193 -21.24 41.26 15.26
N ASP A 194 -21.88 42.33 14.81
CA ASP A 194 -22.72 42.37 13.61
C ASP A 194 -23.77 41.24 13.51
N GLY A 195 -24.39 40.91 14.64
CA GLY A 195 -25.39 39.83 14.73
C GLY A 195 -24.82 38.41 14.65
N LYS A 196 -23.49 38.26 14.54
CA LYS A 196 -22.78 36.98 14.59
C LYS A 196 -22.26 36.74 16.01
N ARG A 197 -22.54 35.56 16.56
CA ARG A 197 -21.98 35.14 17.85
C ARG A 197 -20.65 34.44 17.64
N VAL A 198 -19.59 35.00 18.20
CA VAL A 198 -18.25 34.44 18.25
C VAL A 198 -18.03 33.87 19.65
N ARG A 199 -17.58 32.61 19.70
CA ARG A 199 -17.24 31.90 20.93
C ARG A 199 -16.11 30.93 20.62
N ARG A 200 -14.87 31.39 20.54
CA ARG A 200 -13.73 30.58 20.06
C ARG A 200 -12.43 31.00 20.73
N HIS A 201 -11.54 30.03 20.96
CA HIS A 201 -10.23 30.29 21.56
C HIS A 201 -9.33 31.09 20.60
N LEU A 202 -8.56 32.03 21.16
CA LEU A 202 -7.59 32.85 20.44
C LEU A 202 -6.28 32.11 20.26
N VAL A 203 -5.80 31.42 21.29
CA VAL A 203 -4.56 30.63 21.21
C VAL A 203 -4.95 29.18 21.06
N VAL A 204 -4.46 28.52 20.02
CA VAL A 204 -4.77 27.11 19.75
C VAL A 204 -3.50 26.36 19.41
N ALA A 205 -3.30 25.25 20.11
CA ALA A 205 -2.21 24.30 19.90
C ALA A 205 -2.74 22.97 19.35
N GLU A 206 -1.94 22.25 18.57
CA GLU A 206 -2.23 20.91 18.09
C GLU A 206 -2.08 19.89 19.21
N ALA A 207 -3.03 18.95 19.30
CA ALA A 207 -3.09 17.97 20.36
C ALA A 207 -3.28 16.55 19.81
N ALA A 208 -2.79 15.55 20.56
CA ALA A 208 -3.06 14.14 20.32
C ALA A 208 -3.70 13.51 21.56
N ILE A 209 -4.62 12.55 21.34
CA ILE A 209 -5.20 11.71 22.39
C ILE A 209 -4.72 10.27 22.17
N GLU A 210 -4.10 9.70 23.19
CA GLU A 210 -3.55 8.35 23.16
C GLU A 210 -4.22 7.49 24.23
N ILE A 211 -4.32 6.18 23.96
CA ILE A 211 -4.90 5.21 24.87
C ILE A 211 -3.91 4.07 25.04
N ASP A 212 -3.45 3.84 26.25
CA ASP A 212 -2.63 2.69 26.60
C ASP A 212 -3.48 1.42 26.51
N GLY A 213 -3.12 0.50 25.63
CA GLY A 213 -3.86 -0.75 25.42
C GLY A 213 -3.79 -1.73 26.59
N ALA A 214 -2.78 -1.65 27.45
CA ALA A 214 -2.58 -2.52 28.61
C ALA A 214 -3.31 -2.00 29.85
N THR A 215 -3.17 -0.69 30.14
CA THR A 215 -3.77 -0.08 31.35
C THR A 215 -5.14 0.53 31.08
N GLY A 216 -5.45 0.88 29.83
CA GLY A 216 -6.64 1.63 29.44
C GLY A 216 -6.56 3.12 29.79
N ARG A 217 -5.41 3.63 30.26
CA ARG A 217 -5.16 5.03 30.57
C ARG A 217 -5.23 5.88 29.30
N ILE A 218 -5.85 7.06 29.40
CA ILE A 218 -5.89 8.04 28.31
C ILE A 218 -4.94 9.19 28.62
N THR A 219 -4.10 9.57 27.66
CA THR A 219 -3.21 10.73 27.75
C THR A 219 -3.47 11.72 26.63
N VAL A 220 -3.41 13.01 26.95
CA VAL A 220 -3.51 14.12 26.00
C VAL A 220 -2.24 14.96 26.08
N GLY A 221 -1.65 15.28 24.94
CA GLY A 221 -0.42 16.05 24.83
C GLY A 221 -0.24 16.67 23.45
N PRO A 222 0.94 17.21 23.13
CA PRO A 222 1.24 17.78 21.82
C PRO A 222 1.11 16.75 20.71
N GLY A 223 0.86 17.24 19.49
CA GLY A 223 0.87 16.41 18.29
C GLY A 223 2.28 15.89 17.94
N LEU A 224 2.37 15.09 16.87
CA LEU A 224 3.64 14.53 16.40
C LEU A 224 4.66 15.62 16.01
N ASP A 225 4.19 16.69 15.38
CA ASP A 225 5.00 17.84 14.96
C ASP A 225 5.17 18.89 16.08
N GLY A 226 4.80 18.52 17.31
CA GLY A 226 4.75 19.42 18.47
C GLY A 226 3.39 20.06 18.69
N ALA A 227 3.32 21.00 19.63
CA ALA A 227 2.09 21.72 19.97
C ALA A 227 1.74 22.81 18.94
N LEU A 228 2.73 23.29 18.17
CA LEU A 228 2.57 24.30 17.10
C LEU A 228 1.56 25.43 17.44
N PRO A 229 1.70 26.12 18.59
CA PRO A 229 0.74 27.10 19.04
C PRO A 229 0.57 28.24 18.03
N SER A 230 -0.68 28.63 17.81
CA SER A 230 -1.03 29.66 16.82
C SER A 230 -2.15 30.57 17.31
N LEU A 231 -2.14 31.81 16.79
CA LEU A 231 -3.17 32.80 17.07
C LEU A 231 -4.29 32.69 16.02
N GLU A 232 -5.51 32.45 16.48
CA GLU A 232 -6.71 32.30 15.66
C GLU A 232 -7.62 33.51 15.79
N GLN A 233 -7.82 34.24 14.68
CA GLN A 233 -8.66 35.43 14.60
C GLN A 233 -9.52 35.43 13.32
N ASP A 234 -9.51 34.33 12.56
CA ASP A 234 -10.24 34.20 11.29
C ASP A 234 -11.76 34.28 11.45
N MET A 235 -12.27 34.08 12.67
CA MET A 235 -13.68 34.22 13.01
C MET A 235 -14.20 35.67 13.02
N LEU A 236 -13.28 36.65 13.04
CA LEU A 236 -13.58 38.08 13.07
C LEU A 236 -13.39 38.71 11.69
N ASP A 237 -14.16 39.75 11.38
CA ASP A 237 -13.94 40.55 10.18
C ASP A 237 -12.66 41.41 10.36
N PRO A 238 -11.91 41.77 9.31
CA PRO A 238 -10.62 42.45 9.45
C PRO A 238 -10.66 43.80 10.20
N THR A 239 -11.81 44.47 10.21
CA THR A 239 -12.05 45.71 10.96
C THR A 239 -12.14 45.51 12.46
N ASP A 240 -12.47 44.29 12.88
CA ASP A 240 -12.70 43.89 14.28
C ASP A 240 -11.47 43.22 14.89
N ARG A 241 -10.34 43.22 14.18
CA ARG A 241 -9.06 42.65 14.62
C ARG A 241 -8.12 43.77 15.06
N PRO A 242 -7.15 43.47 15.95
CA PRO A 242 -6.03 44.37 16.21
C PRO A 242 -5.32 44.82 14.93
N ALA A 243 -4.70 46.00 15.00
CA ALA A 243 -3.87 46.50 13.91
C ALA A 243 -2.75 45.49 13.54
N PRO A 244 -2.35 45.38 12.25
CA PRO A 244 -1.46 44.32 11.80
C PRO A 244 -0.13 44.19 12.55
N HIS A 245 0.45 45.30 13.01
CA HIS A 245 1.71 45.28 13.77
C HIS A 245 1.57 44.59 15.14
N HIS A 246 0.46 44.83 15.85
CA HIS A 246 0.15 44.12 17.10
C HIS A 246 -0.06 42.62 16.85
N VAL A 247 -0.71 42.25 15.75
CA VAL A 247 -0.94 40.83 15.39
C VAL A 247 0.40 40.11 15.17
N VAL A 248 1.34 40.72 14.46
CA VAL A 248 2.66 40.11 14.20
C VAL A 248 3.44 39.88 15.50
N GLU A 249 3.40 40.83 16.44
CA GLU A 249 4.03 40.68 17.75
C GLU A 249 3.39 39.55 18.57
N LEU A 250 2.05 39.52 18.65
CA LEU A 250 1.31 38.47 19.37
C LEU A 250 1.56 37.08 18.76
N GLU A 251 1.57 36.97 17.43
CA GLU A 251 1.87 35.69 16.77
C GLU A 251 3.29 35.21 17.05
N ARG A 252 4.27 36.12 17.14
CA ARG A 252 5.64 35.77 17.52
C ARG A 252 5.69 35.24 18.95
N ASP A 253 4.99 35.89 19.88
CA ASP A 253 4.98 35.51 21.29
C ASP A 253 4.26 34.16 21.50
N VAL A 254 3.17 33.92 20.77
CA VAL A 254 2.47 32.64 20.76
C VAL A 254 3.36 31.53 20.20
N ARG A 255 4.05 31.76 19.07
CA ARG A 255 4.99 30.77 18.52
C ARG A 255 6.16 30.47 19.45
N ALA A 256 6.58 31.45 20.25
CA ALA A 256 7.65 31.30 21.24
C ALA A 256 7.22 30.53 22.50
N LEU A 257 5.98 30.05 22.59
CA LEU A 257 5.57 29.07 23.62
C LEU A 257 6.16 27.68 23.34
N GLY A 258 6.38 27.33 22.05
CA GLY A 258 6.89 26.00 21.69
C GLY A 258 5.93 24.88 22.07
N ASP A 259 6.46 23.76 22.56
CA ASP A 259 5.66 22.61 23.01
C ASP A 259 5.11 22.76 24.44
N ASP A 260 5.74 23.62 25.24
CA ASP A 260 5.25 24.00 26.56
C ASP A 260 4.22 25.13 26.43
N VAL A 261 3.03 24.74 25.99
CA VAL A 261 1.92 25.68 25.80
C VAL A 261 1.26 26.09 27.10
N TRP A 262 1.49 25.40 28.22
CA TRP A 262 0.84 25.71 29.49
C TRP A 262 1.67 26.71 30.31
N GLN A 263 1.69 27.96 29.83
CA GLN A 263 2.32 29.09 30.53
C GLN A 263 1.25 30.15 30.82
N PRO A 264 0.43 29.99 31.89
CA PRO A 264 -0.75 30.82 32.15
C PRO A 264 -0.46 32.31 32.14
N GLU A 265 0.67 32.75 32.68
CA GLU A 265 1.07 34.16 32.73
C GLU A 265 1.34 34.72 31.34
N ARG A 266 2.02 33.95 30.47
CA ARG A 266 2.28 34.37 29.08
C ARG A 266 1.02 34.36 28.24
N ILE A 267 0.14 33.37 28.43
CA ILE A 267 -1.15 33.32 27.74
C ILE A 267 -2.02 34.50 28.19
N ALA A 268 -2.06 34.79 29.48
CA ALA A 268 -2.80 35.93 30.04
C ALA A 268 -2.29 37.25 29.47
N ASP A 269 -0.97 37.42 29.34
CA ASP A 269 -0.37 38.59 28.69
C ASP A 269 -0.77 38.70 27.21
N VAL A 270 -0.67 37.61 26.43
CA VAL A 270 -1.11 37.58 25.02
C VAL A 270 -2.60 37.94 24.90
N CYS A 271 -3.46 37.34 25.73
CA CYS A 271 -4.91 37.59 25.72
C CYS A 271 -5.24 39.04 26.12
N THR A 272 -4.54 39.58 27.11
CA THR A 272 -4.70 40.96 27.59
C THR A 272 -4.26 41.96 26.53
N ARG A 273 -3.08 41.76 25.92
CA ARG A 273 -2.58 42.62 24.83
C ARG A 273 -3.49 42.55 23.60
N TRP A 274 -3.98 41.36 23.25
CA TRP A 274 -4.97 41.21 22.19
C TRP A 274 -6.25 42.00 22.47
N ALA A 275 -6.83 41.85 23.67
CA ALA A 275 -8.04 42.56 24.07
C ALA A 275 -7.84 44.09 24.02
N ASN A 276 -6.77 44.60 24.62
CA ASN A 276 -6.44 46.04 24.64
C ASN A 276 -6.21 46.62 23.25
N ALA A 277 -5.72 45.81 22.30
CA ALA A 277 -5.45 46.22 20.93
C ALA A 277 -6.68 46.15 20.00
N THR A 278 -7.81 45.58 20.47
CA THR A 278 -9.01 45.34 19.64
C THR A 278 -10.03 46.46 19.79
N THR A 279 -10.61 46.62 20.98
CA THR A 279 -11.58 47.69 21.29
C THR A 279 -11.37 48.25 22.69
N ALA A 280 -11.84 49.48 22.94
CA ALA A 280 -11.71 50.12 24.26
C ALA A 280 -12.50 49.42 25.38
N ASP A 281 -13.57 48.70 25.05
CA ASP A 281 -14.43 48.01 26.01
C ASP A 281 -14.03 46.54 26.24
N SER A 282 -12.95 46.09 25.57
CA SER A 282 -12.48 44.70 25.68
C SER A 282 -12.01 44.36 27.07
N ARG A 283 -12.25 43.12 27.52
CA ARG A 283 -11.83 42.66 28.85
C ARG A 283 -11.20 41.28 28.79
N PHE A 284 -10.20 41.07 29.64
CA PHE A 284 -9.63 39.76 29.92
C PHE A 284 -10.03 39.29 31.32
N PHE A 285 -10.40 38.01 31.45
CA PHE A 285 -10.73 37.35 32.71
C PHE A 285 -9.85 36.12 32.91
N GLU A 286 -9.08 36.13 34.00
CA GLU A 286 -8.24 35.01 34.42
C GLU A 286 -9.06 34.00 35.23
N THR A 287 -9.95 33.27 34.54
CA THR A 287 -10.75 32.19 35.13
C THR A 287 -10.78 30.96 34.23
N MET A 288 -10.80 29.79 34.84
CA MET A 288 -10.93 28.49 34.17
C MET A 288 -12.34 28.24 33.65
N THR A 289 -13.35 28.85 34.28
CA THR A 289 -14.74 28.61 33.94
C THR A 289 -15.14 29.38 32.68
N PRO A 290 -15.64 28.69 31.63
CA PRO A 290 -16.05 29.37 30.42
C PRO A 290 -17.31 30.21 30.64
N PRO A 291 -17.36 31.49 30.20
CA PRO A 291 -18.57 32.31 30.28
C PRO A 291 -19.73 31.64 29.52
N ARG A 292 -20.96 31.66 30.04
CA ARG A 292 -22.12 30.99 29.38
C ARG A 292 -22.93 31.91 28.47
N ARG A 293 -22.90 33.22 28.74
CA ARG A 293 -23.67 34.25 28.00
C ARG A 293 -22.79 34.90 26.94
N GLY A 294 -23.41 35.36 25.85
CA GLY A 294 -22.73 36.22 24.88
C GLY A 294 -22.54 37.63 25.44
N SER A 295 -21.50 38.33 24.98
CA SER A 295 -21.24 39.74 25.31
C SER A 295 -21.23 40.57 24.03
N ASN A 296 -21.69 41.82 24.10
CA ASN A 296 -21.64 42.75 22.96
C ASN A 296 -20.28 43.47 22.85
N ALA A 297 -19.45 43.36 23.89
CA ALA A 297 -18.04 43.74 23.86
C ALA A 297 -17.19 42.45 23.77
N PRO A 298 -15.97 42.51 23.22
CA PRO A 298 -15.08 41.36 23.19
C PRO A 298 -14.60 41.01 24.60
N GLU A 299 -15.00 39.85 25.08
CA GLU A 299 -14.56 39.29 26.36
C GLU A 299 -13.68 38.07 26.10
N VAL A 300 -12.43 38.12 26.58
CA VAL A 300 -11.49 37.01 26.51
C VAL A 300 -11.38 36.37 27.90
N THR A 301 -11.57 35.08 28.01
CA THR A 301 -11.46 34.33 29.28
C THR A 301 -10.42 33.23 29.14
N PHE A 302 -9.54 33.01 30.11
CA PHE A 302 -8.50 31.98 30.02
C PHE A 302 -9.06 30.59 29.63
N ALA A 303 -10.12 30.14 30.33
CA ALA A 303 -11.01 28.99 30.01
C ALA A 303 -10.47 27.96 29.00
N PRO A 304 -9.51 27.11 29.42
CA PRO A 304 -8.82 26.20 28.52
C PRO A 304 -9.63 24.91 28.27
N ALA A 305 -9.51 24.35 27.05
CA ALA A 305 -10.31 23.20 26.64
C ALA A 305 -9.64 22.32 25.58
N ILE A 306 -9.89 21.01 25.64
CA ILE A 306 -9.59 20.06 24.57
C ILE A 306 -10.74 20.06 23.57
N LEU A 307 -10.40 20.27 22.30
CA LEU A 307 -11.34 20.52 21.21
C LEU A 307 -11.23 19.41 20.17
N LEU A 308 -12.35 18.77 19.81
CA LEU A 308 -12.43 17.95 18.60
C LEU A 308 -13.17 18.75 17.52
N ARG A 309 -12.46 19.18 16.49
CA ARG A 309 -13.00 20.05 15.44
C ARG A 309 -12.55 19.61 14.06
N ARG A 310 -13.15 20.18 13.01
CA ARG A 310 -12.68 19.93 11.65
C ARG A 310 -11.28 20.53 11.44
N ARG A 311 -10.42 19.84 10.71
CA ARG A 311 -9.16 20.39 10.22
C ARG A 311 -9.46 21.66 9.43
N SER A 312 -8.75 22.73 9.76
CA SER A 312 -8.90 24.00 9.04
C SER A 312 -8.02 23.98 7.80
N ASP A 313 -8.47 24.65 6.74
CA ASP A 313 -7.65 24.85 5.54
C ASP A 313 -6.41 25.76 5.82
N ARG A 314 -6.20 26.21 7.07
CA ARG A 314 -5.10 27.10 7.46
C ARG A 314 -3.73 26.49 7.25
N SER A 315 -3.55 25.18 7.47
CA SER A 315 -2.28 24.51 7.22
C SER A 315 -1.92 24.55 5.73
N LEU A 316 -2.91 24.29 4.87
CA LEU A 316 -2.76 24.37 3.42
C LEU A 316 -2.53 25.82 2.96
N LEU A 317 -3.26 26.79 3.51
CA LEU A 317 -3.05 28.21 3.23
C LEU A 317 -1.65 28.67 3.65
N ARG A 318 -1.18 28.26 4.84
CA ARG A 318 0.18 28.54 5.32
C ARG A 318 1.23 27.94 4.38
N ALA A 319 1.03 26.71 3.91
CA ALA A 319 1.91 26.09 2.93
C ALA A 319 1.94 26.88 1.62
N PHE A 320 0.79 27.37 1.13
CA PHE A 320 0.77 28.23 -0.06
C PHE A 320 1.49 29.57 0.17
N ASP A 321 1.29 30.23 1.32
CA ASP A 321 1.98 31.48 1.63
C ASP A 321 3.50 31.29 1.77
N GLU A 322 3.93 30.16 2.32
CA GLU A 322 5.35 29.79 2.40
C GLU A 322 5.95 29.53 1.01
N ILE A 323 5.25 28.77 0.15
CA ILE A 323 5.64 28.58 -1.25
C ILE A 323 5.72 29.92 -1.98
N LEU A 324 4.75 30.82 -1.78
CA LEU A 324 4.75 32.15 -2.39
C LEU A 324 5.91 33.01 -1.90
N THR A 325 6.26 32.91 -0.62
CA THR A 325 7.41 33.61 -0.03
C THR A 325 8.71 33.11 -0.64
N GLN A 326 8.89 31.78 -0.74
CA GLN A 326 10.06 31.17 -1.36
C GLN A 326 10.16 31.51 -2.86
N LEU A 327 9.05 31.48 -3.59
CA LEU A 327 9.03 31.89 -5.00
C LEU A 327 9.33 33.38 -5.20
N GLY A 328 9.04 34.21 -4.19
CA GLY A 328 9.34 35.64 -4.19
C GLY A 328 10.81 36.00 -3.94
N GLN A 329 11.62 35.04 -3.48
CA GLN A 329 13.06 35.21 -3.30
C GLN A 329 13.81 35.00 -4.62
N ASP A 330 14.99 35.62 -4.77
CA ASP A 330 15.88 35.40 -5.91
C ASP A 330 16.50 34.00 -5.84
N GLY A 331 16.22 33.15 -6.82
CA GLY A 331 16.72 31.77 -6.91
C GLY A 331 15.84 30.87 -7.79
N PRO A 332 16.37 29.79 -8.39
CA PRO A 332 15.66 29.05 -9.43
C PRO A 332 14.33 28.47 -8.95
N VAL A 333 13.30 28.56 -9.81
CA VAL A 333 11.98 27.96 -9.51
C VAL A 333 12.16 26.44 -9.36
N PRO A 334 11.67 25.82 -8.26
CA PRO A 334 11.76 24.38 -8.08
C PRO A 334 11.13 23.65 -9.27
N PHE A 335 11.83 22.64 -9.80
CA PHE A 335 11.42 21.94 -11.02
C PHE A 335 10.00 21.37 -10.94
N GLY A 336 9.62 20.79 -9.79
CA GLY A 336 8.27 20.27 -9.57
C GLY A 336 7.18 21.34 -9.70
N ILE A 337 7.47 22.59 -9.30
CA ILE A 337 6.55 23.72 -9.40
C ILE A 337 6.48 24.25 -10.83
N ALA A 338 7.63 24.42 -11.48
CA ALA A 338 7.73 24.90 -12.85
C ALA A 338 6.87 24.07 -13.83
N ARG A 339 6.80 22.76 -13.61
CA ARG A 339 6.03 21.82 -14.43
C ARG A 339 4.52 21.99 -14.39
N PHE A 340 3.96 22.64 -13.36
CA PHE A 340 2.53 22.94 -13.36
C PHE A 340 2.14 24.03 -14.35
N VAL A 341 3.13 24.78 -14.85
CA VAL A 341 2.89 26.00 -15.62
C VAL A 341 3.53 25.98 -17.00
N ASP A 342 4.57 25.16 -17.20
CA ASP A 342 5.25 25.03 -18.48
C ASP A 342 5.75 23.60 -18.77
N VAL A 343 5.96 23.32 -20.05
CA VAL A 343 6.60 22.09 -20.54
C VAL A 343 8.11 22.27 -20.44
N VAL A 344 8.65 22.02 -19.24
CA VAL A 344 10.10 22.06 -19.01
C VAL A 344 10.73 20.78 -19.56
N THR A 345 11.54 20.90 -20.60
CA THR A 345 12.40 19.80 -21.09
C THR A 345 13.51 19.53 -20.08
N GLU A 346 13.73 18.26 -19.76
CA GLU A 346 14.82 17.82 -18.86
C GLU A 346 16.17 18.02 -19.53
N ASP A 347 16.82 19.18 -19.32
CA ASP A 347 18.26 19.35 -19.63
C ASP A 347 19.15 19.21 -18.39
N ARG A 348 18.56 18.91 -17.23
CA ARG A 348 19.32 18.48 -16.05
C ARG A 348 19.21 16.98 -15.92
N SER A 349 20.17 16.29 -16.53
CA SER A 349 20.60 14.96 -16.11
C SER A 349 20.69 14.99 -14.58
N PHE A 350 19.69 14.47 -13.88
CA PHE A 350 19.94 13.94 -12.55
C PHE A 350 21.13 13.03 -12.75
N ALA A 351 22.30 13.42 -12.23
CA ALA A 351 23.56 12.72 -12.42
C ALA A 351 23.27 11.22 -12.44
N GLU A 352 23.21 10.67 -13.66
CA GLU A 352 22.94 9.28 -13.85
C GLU A 352 24.21 8.63 -13.35
N THR A 353 24.22 8.25 -12.08
CA THR A 353 24.69 6.92 -11.77
C THR A 353 23.88 6.04 -12.71
N LYS A 354 24.48 5.70 -13.87
CA LYS A 354 23.87 4.81 -14.86
C LYS A 354 23.09 3.76 -14.08
N PRO A 355 21.77 3.59 -14.29
CA PRO A 355 21.12 2.45 -13.69
C PRO A 355 21.89 1.25 -14.21
N ARG A 356 22.63 0.57 -13.32
CA ARG A 356 23.43 -0.61 -13.64
C ARG A 356 22.55 -1.74 -14.21
N LEU A 357 21.22 -1.58 -14.19
CA LEU A 357 20.25 -2.66 -14.26
C LEU A 357 19.09 -2.27 -15.18
N ASP A 358 19.11 -2.78 -16.41
CA ASP A 358 17.98 -2.76 -17.37
C ASP A 358 16.93 -3.83 -16.98
N ARG A 359 16.63 -3.93 -15.67
CA ARG A 359 15.89 -5.05 -15.06
C ARG A 359 14.79 -4.54 -14.14
N ASP A 360 13.67 -5.26 -14.13
CA ASP A 360 12.55 -5.01 -13.22
C ASP A 360 12.77 -5.72 -11.89
N PHE A 361 12.69 -4.97 -10.78
CA PHE A 361 12.90 -5.44 -9.40
C PHE A 361 11.56 -5.54 -8.67
N PHE A 362 10.72 -6.45 -9.13
CA PHE A 362 9.38 -6.65 -8.58
C PHE A 362 9.36 -7.85 -7.63
N PRO A 363 9.17 -7.66 -6.32
CA PRO A 363 9.06 -8.77 -5.37
C PRO A 363 7.75 -9.54 -5.49
N LEU A 364 6.69 -8.93 -6.04
CA LEU A 364 5.36 -9.51 -6.15
C LEU A 364 5.03 -9.84 -7.61
N PRO A 365 4.24 -10.90 -7.88
CA PRO A 365 3.80 -11.23 -9.23
C PRO A 365 3.14 -10.03 -9.92
N SER A 366 3.46 -9.83 -11.20
CA SER A 366 2.88 -8.77 -12.01
C SER A 366 2.48 -9.25 -13.39
N ASN A 367 1.37 -8.74 -13.90
CA ASN A 367 0.94 -8.96 -15.28
C ASN A 367 1.56 -7.92 -16.24
N ARG A 368 1.29 -8.07 -17.53
CA ARG A 368 1.84 -7.22 -18.59
C ARG A 368 1.42 -5.75 -18.43
N GLU A 369 0.17 -5.52 -18.05
CA GLU A 369 -0.43 -4.20 -17.87
C GLU A 369 0.19 -3.46 -16.69
N GLN A 370 0.50 -4.18 -15.60
CA GLN A 370 1.20 -3.63 -14.45
C GLN A 370 2.67 -3.31 -14.77
N ARG A 371 3.36 -4.13 -15.58
CA ARG A 371 4.71 -3.83 -16.07
C ARG A 371 4.75 -2.60 -16.99
N LEU A 372 3.72 -2.42 -17.82
CA LEU A 372 3.60 -1.24 -18.67
C LEU A 372 3.58 0.07 -17.88
N VAL A 373 3.12 0.06 -16.63
CA VAL A 373 3.19 1.24 -15.75
C VAL A 373 4.64 1.67 -15.53
N LEU A 374 5.55 0.72 -15.29
CA LEU A 374 6.98 1.01 -15.12
C LEU A 374 7.60 1.52 -16.43
N ASP A 375 7.30 0.88 -17.56
CA ASP A 375 7.78 1.32 -18.88
C ASP A 375 7.34 2.76 -19.19
N ARG A 376 6.12 3.11 -18.81
CA ARG A 376 5.61 4.49 -18.92
C ARG A 376 6.33 5.40 -17.96
N LEU A 377 6.53 5.02 -16.70
CA LEU A 377 7.28 5.83 -15.72
C LEU A 377 8.73 6.11 -16.13
N ARG A 378 9.39 5.19 -16.86
CA ARG A 378 10.73 5.40 -17.43
C ARG A 378 10.76 6.48 -18.52
N LYS A 379 9.63 6.68 -19.22
CA LYS A 379 9.52 7.58 -20.38
C LYS A 379 8.72 8.84 -20.10
N GLN A 380 7.90 8.81 -19.05
CA GLN A 380 6.90 9.81 -18.72
C GLN A 380 7.03 10.16 -17.24
N GLN A 381 6.97 11.45 -16.98
CA GLN A 381 7.15 12.00 -15.64
C GLN A 381 5.93 11.83 -14.72
N GLY A 382 4.84 11.24 -15.21
CA GLY A 382 3.61 11.00 -14.45
C GLY A 382 2.72 10.01 -15.18
N VAL A 383 2.17 9.03 -14.44
CA VAL A 383 1.33 7.98 -15.00
C VAL A 383 0.07 7.86 -14.16
N LEU A 384 -1.09 8.08 -14.79
CA LEU A 384 -2.38 7.80 -14.16
C LEU A 384 -2.72 6.32 -14.36
N VAL A 385 -2.85 5.60 -13.24
CA VAL A 385 -3.24 4.19 -13.23
C VAL A 385 -4.65 4.07 -12.70
N GLN A 386 -5.57 3.62 -13.56
CA GLN A 386 -6.96 3.35 -13.19
C GLN A 386 -7.25 1.85 -13.28
N GLY A 387 -7.96 1.31 -12.30
CA GLY A 387 -8.41 -0.08 -12.33
C GLY A 387 -9.62 -0.30 -11.42
N PRO A 388 -10.50 -1.27 -11.72
CA PRO A 388 -11.58 -1.70 -10.81
C PRO A 388 -11.07 -2.10 -9.40
N PRO A 389 -11.93 -2.14 -8.37
CA PRO A 389 -11.55 -2.71 -7.07
C PRO A 389 -11.07 -4.15 -7.24
N GLY A 390 -10.02 -4.54 -6.53
CA GLY A 390 -9.44 -5.90 -6.59
C GLY A 390 -8.36 -6.12 -7.65
N THR A 391 -8.12 -5.20 -8.60
CA THR A 391 -7.13 -5.41 -9.70
C THR A 391 -5.66 -5.21 -9.30
N GLY A 392 -5.34 -5.37 -8.02
CA GLY A 392 -3.95 -5.34 -7.54
C GLY A 392 -3.24 -3.98 -7.58
N LYS A 393 -3.94 -2.84 -7.58
CA LYS A 393 -3.30 -1.50 -7.58
C LYS A 393 -2.23 -1.35 -6.48
N SER A 394 -2.52 -1.76 -5.24
CA SER A 394 -1.53 -1.72 -4.16
C SER A 394 -0.35 -2.68 -4.38
N HIS A 395 -0.55 -3.81 -5.08
CA HIS A 395 0.56 -4.68 -5.49
C HIS A 395 1.46 -3.98 -6.51
N THR A 396 0.87 -3.28 -7.48
CA THR A 396 1.63 -2.47 -8.45
C THR A 396 2.44 -1.39 -7.74
N ILE A 397 1.85 -0.69 -6.77
CA ILE A 397 2.55 0.36 -6.01
C ILE A 397 3.73 -0.24 -5.22
N ALA A 398 3.55 -1.36 -4.53
CA ALA A 398 4.63 -2.04 -3.80
C ALA A 398 5.80 -2.44 -4.73
N ASN A 399 5.47 -3.01 -5.88
CA ASN A 399 6.47 -3.35 -6.91
C ASN A 399 7.23 -2.13 -7.43
N LEU A 400 6.53 -1.02 -7.67
CA LEU A 400 7.16 0.23 -8.10
C LEU A 400 8.06 0.82 -7.01
N ILE A 401 7.65 0.80 -5.75
CA ILE A 401 8.47 1.25 -4.61
C ILE A 401 9.78 0.47 -4.57
N CYS A 402 9.72 -0.86 -4.59
CA CYS A 402 10.92 -1.71 -4.56
C CYS A 402 11.84 -1.44 -5.76
N HIS A 403 11.29 -1.28 -6.97
CA HIS A 403 12.09 -0.95 -8.14
C HIS A 403 12.75 0.43 -8.06
N LEU A 404 12.01 1.46 -7.62
CA LEU A 404 12.54 2.82 -7.48
C LEU A 404 13.62 2.88 -6.39
N LEU A 405 13.43 2.19 -5.27
CA LEU A 405 14.44 2.10 -4.21
C LEU A 405 15.69 1.34 -4.69
N ALA A 406 15.52 0.20 -5.38
CA ALA A 406 16.62 -0.57 -5.95
C ALA A 406 17.42 0.20 -7.01
N THR A 407 16.79 1.18 -7.66
CA THR A 407 17.43 2.10 -8.62
C THR A 407 17.96 3.39 -7.98
N GLY A 408 18.05 3.42 -6.64
CA GLY A 408 18.63 4.53 -5.88
C GLY A 408 17.74 5.77 -5.78
N LYS A 409 16.44 5.67 -6.10
CA LYS A 409 15.49 6.78 -5.98
C LYS A 409 14.89 6.82 -4.58
N ARG A 410 14.52 8.02 -4.14
CA ARG A 410 13.70 8.24 -2.93
C ARG A 410 12.24 8.32 -3.33
N VAL A 411 11.36 7.70 -2.55
CA VAL A 411 9.93 7.62 -2.87
C VAL A 411 9.12 8.19 -1.71
N LEU A 412 8.27 9.17 -2.00
CA LEU A 412 7.24 9.64 -1.09
C LEU A 412 5.91 9.02 -1.52
N VAL A 413 5.24 8.33 -0.60
CA VAL A 413 3.91 7.76 -0.83
C VAL A 413 2.90 8.54 -0.01
N THR A 414 1.84 9.02 -0.65
CA THR A 414 0.74 9.71 0.00
C THR A 414 -0.58 8.99 -0.32
N SER A 415 -1.56 9.10 0.57
CA SER A 415 -2.87 8.48 0.40
C SER A 415 -3.95 9.33 1.05
N HIS A 416 -5.17 9.14 0.55
CA HIS A 416 -6.42 9.52 1.20
C HIS A 416 -6.40 9.17 2.69
N THR A 417 -6.22 7.86 2.92
CA THR A 417 -6.45 7.20 4.20
C THR A 417 -5.22 6.54 4.77
N ALA A 418 -5.02 6.66 6.08
CA ALA A 418 -3.94 5.98 6.82
C ALA A 418 -3.96 4.46 6.60
N ARG A 419 -5.16 3.85 6.61
CA ARG A 419 -5.34 2.41 6.38
C ARG A 419 -4.78 1.93 5.04
N ALA A 420 -4.85 2.74 4.00
CA ALA A 420 -4.31 2.37 2.69
C ALA A 420 -2.78 2.36 2.67
N LEU A 421 -2.13 3.18 3.50
CA LEU A 421 -0.68 3.18 3.69
C LEU A 421 -0.24 1.97 4.52
N GLU A 422 -0.98 1.60 5.57
CA GLU A 422 -0.75 0.36 6.32
C GLU A 422 -0.83 -0.88 5.42
N VAL A 423 -1.91 -1.01 4.63
CA VAL A 423 -2.08 -2.13 3.68
C VAL A 423 -0.95 -2.17 2.64
N LEU A 424 -0.39 -1.01 2.28
CA LEU A 424 0.75 -0.95 1.40
C LEU A 424 2.04 -1.39 2.10
N ARG A 425 2.26 -1.00 3.36
CA ARG A 425 3.39 -1.44 4.19
C ARG A 425 3.41 -2.95 4.33
N ASP A 426 2.26 -3.55 4.61
CA ASP A 426 2.11 -5.01 4.78
C ASP A 426 2.45 -5.80 3.50
N LYS A 427 2.42 -5.15 2.33
CA LYS A 427 2.81 -5.75 1.05
C LYS A 427 4.29 -5.60 0.73
N LEU A 428 4.98 -4.69 1.41
CA LEU A 428 6.42 -4.54 1.22
C LEU A 428 7.14 -5.70 1.95
N PRO A 429 8.20 -6.28 1.35
CA PRO A 429 8.98 -7.29 2.05
C PRO A 429 9.56 -6.74 3.36
N GLY A 430 9.68 -7.58 4.39
CA GLY A 430 10.04 -7.14 5.75
C GLY A 430 11.31 -6.28 5.81
N ASN A 431 12.35 -6.67 5.08
CA ASN A 431 13.61 -5.92 4.95
C ASN A 431 13.45 -4.51 4.33
N PHE A 432 12.47 -4.30 3.44
CA PHE A 432 12.15 -2.98 2.90
C PHE A 432 11.25 -2.18 3.83
N SER A 433 10.35 -2.84 4.57
CA SER A 433 9.43 -2.17 5.50
C SER A 433 10.16 -1.43 6.63
N GLU A 434 11.35 -1.91 7.03
CA GLU A 434 12.24 -1.28 8.00
C GLU A 434 12.91 -0.01 7.48
N LEU A 435 13.02 0.15 6.15
CA LEU A 435 13.55 1.35 5.49
C LEU A 435 12.45 2.39 5.22
N CYS A 436 11.19 2.06 5.51
CA CYS A 436 10.05 2.91 5.24
C CYS A 436 9.73 3.77 6.46
N VAL A 437 10.00 5.06 6.35
CA VAL A 437 9.47 6.05 7.27
C VAL A 437 7.99 6.27 6.96
N MET A 438 7.11 5.80 7.84
CA MET A 438 5.68 6.04 7.73
C MET A 438 5.22 7.04 8.78
N LEU A 439 4.62 8.13 8.30
CA LEU A 439 4.01 9.13 9.15
C LEU A 439 2.50 8.85 9.19
N LEU A 440 2.09 7.88 10.02
CA LEU A 440 0.70 7.47 10.18
C LEU A 440 0.07 8.25 11.34
N GLY A 441 -0.50 9.43 11.04
CA GLY A 441 -1.26 10.20 12.02
C GLY A 441 -0.40 10.87 13.11
N ALA A 442 -1.08 11.37 14.14
CA ALA A 442 -0.47 12.07 15.27
C ALA A 442 -0.50 11.15 16.50
N GLY A 443 0.67 10.75 17.01
CA GLY A 443 0.80 9.98 18.25
C GLY A 443 2.17 9.28 18.41
N ARG A 444 2.47 8.85 19.64
CA ARG A 444 3.69 8.17 20.05
C ARG A 444 3.95 6.86 19.31
N ASP A 445 2.94 6.11 18.90
CA ASP A 445 3.13 4.89 18.10
C ASP A 445 3.73 5.18 16.72
N ALA A 446 3.32 6.30 16.10
CA ALA A 446 3.89 6.77 14.84
C ALA A 446 5.33 7.24 15.03
N LEU A 447 5.62 7.92 16.14
CA LEU A 447 6.97 8.34 16.50
C LEU A 447 7.88 7.15 16.84
N ALA A 448 7.40 6.16 17.59
CA ALA A 448 8.12 4.93 17.91
C ALA A 448 8.40 4.11 16.65
N SER A 449 7.44 4.01 15.72
CA SER A 449 7.66 3.38 14.42
C SER A 449 8.67 4.16 13.57
N LEU A 450 8.67 5.49 13.65
CA LEU A 450 9.67 6.34 13.00
C LEU A 450 11.05 6.11 13.60
N GLU A 451 11.19 6.19 14.92
CA GLU A 451 12.43 5.92 15.67
C GLU A 451 12.99 4.55 15.35
N GLN A 452 12.16 3.51 15.37
CA GLN A 452 12.57 2.15 15.02
C GLN A 452 13.11 2.08 13.58
N SER A 453 12.43 2.74 12.63
CA SER A 453 12.87 2.77 11.24
C SER A 453 14.18 3.55 11.08
N VAL A 454 14.32 4.69 11.76
CA VAL A 454 15.54 5.50 11.77
C VAL A 454 16.71 4.75 12.41
N HIS A 455 16.47 4.05 13.52
CA HIS A 455 17.46 3.22 14.19
C HIS A 455 17.92 2.09 13.26
N ALA A 456 16.99 1.37 12.63
CA ALA A 456 17.30 0.31 11.68
C ALA A 456 18.08 0.83 10.46
N ILE A 457 17.73 2.01 9.93
CA ILE A 457 18.48 2.67 8.85
C ILE A 457 19.90 3.01 9.31
N THR A 458 20.05 3.55 10.52
CA THR A 458 21.36 3.95 11.07
C THR A 458 22.24 2.74 11.34
N GLU A 459 21.70 1.67 11.93
CA GLU A 459 22.41 0.40 12.14
C GLU A 459 22.86 -0.20 10.81
N ARG A 460 21.98 -0.23 9.80
CA ARG A 460 22.35 -0.69 8.46
C ARG A 460 23.42 0.17 7.82
N GLN A 461 23.38 1.49 8.01
CA GLN A 461 24.40 2.39 7.49
C GLN A 461 25.76 2.13 8.17
N GLN A 462 25.78 1.82 9.46
CA GLN A 462 27.01 1.49 10.19
C GLN A 462 27.56 0.12 9.81
N ALA A 463 26.69 -0.86 9.58
CA ALA A 463 27.05 -2.20 9.12
C ALA A 463 27.32 -2.28 7.61
N PHE A 464 27.06 -1.21 6.86
CA PHE A 464 27.22 -1.20 5.41
C PHE A 464 28.70 -1.22 5.04
N ASP A 465 29.10 -2.32 4.42
CA ASP A 465 30.38 -2.46 3.74
C ASP A 465 30.13 -2.62 2.24
N ILE A 466 30.82 -1.81 1.44
CA ILE A 466 30.57 -1.70 0.01
C ILE A 466 30.98 -2.98 -0.74
N ASP A 467 32.13 -3.57 -0.39
CA ASP A 467 32.71 -4.71 -1.09
C ASP A 467 31.87 -5.98 -0.87
N THR A 468 31.47 -6.23 0.38
CA THR A 468 30.57 -7.35 0.72
C THR A 468 29.18 -7.18 0.09
N SER A 469 28.66 -5.95 0.05
CA SER A 469 27.37 -5.65 -0.58
C SER A 469 27.42 -5.87 -2.08
N GLU A 470 28.46 -5.41 -2.77
CA GLU A 470 28.65 -5.66 -4.21
C GLU A 470 28.76 -7.16 -4.51
N SER A 471 29.54 -7.92 -3.73
CA SER A 471 29.63 -9.38 -3.89
C SER A 471 28.28 -10.07 -3.69
N THR A 472 27.50 -9.63 -2.70
CA THR A 472 26.17 -10.20 -2.44
C THR A 472 25.19 -9.89 -3.57
N ILE A 473 25.26 -8.69 -4.14
CA ILE A 473 24.46 -8.29 -5.31
C ILE A 473 24.79 -9.21 -6.49
N ASP A 474 26.08 -9.40 -6.81
CA ASP A 474 26.51 -10.25 -7.92
C ASP A 474 26.04 -11.70 -7.76
N GLU A 475 26.14 -12.26 -6.55
CA GLU A 475 25.64 -13.61 -6.23
C GLU A 475 24.12 -13.74 -6.43
N LEU A 476 23.36 -12.78 -5.92
CA LEU A 476 21.90 -12.78 -6.03
C LEU A 476 21.44 -12.56 -7.48
N GLU A 477 22.16 -11.73 -8.24
CA GLU A 477 21.89 -11.52 -9.66
C GLU A 477 22.16 -12.79 -10.47
N ALA A 478 23.27 -13.48 -10.23
CA ALA A 478 23.58 -14.76 -10.87
C ALA A 478 22.51 -15.82 -10.57
N LYS A 479 22.06 -15.88 -9.31
CA LYS A 479 20.98 -16.79 -8.89
C LYS A 479 19.65 -16.45 -9.55
N LEU A 480 19.29 -15.17 -9.61
CA LEU A 480 18.06 -14.70 -10.26
C LEU A 480 18.06 -15.04 -11.75
N ASP A 481 19.19 -14.86 -12.44
CA ASP A 481 19.34 -15.19 -13.85
C ASP A 481 19.23 -16.70 -14.10
N GLY A 482 19.75 -17.53 -13.20
CA GLY A 482 19.55 -18.98 -13.22
C GLY A 482 18.07 -19.34 -13.16
N ILE A 483 17.37 -18.86 -12.13
CA ILE A 483 15.94 -19.14 -11.92
C ILE A 483 15.09 -18.66 -13.10
N ARG A 484 15.40 -17.49 -13.67
CA ARG A 484 14.67 -16.97 -14.84
C ARG A 484 14.88 -17.82 -16.08
N ARG A 485 16.09 -18.36 -16.29
CA ARG A 485 16.37 -19.29 -17.38
C ARG A 485 15.60 -20.59 -17.22
N ASP A 486 15.58 -21.15 -16.02
CA ASP A 486 14.85 -22.39 -15.72
C ASP A 486 13.34 -22.20 -15.92
N ALA A 487 12.79 -21.08 -15.46
CA ALA A 487 11.38 -20.73 -15.66
C ALA A 487 11.04 -20.57 -17.16
N ALA A 488 11.94 -19.97 -17.95
CA ALA A 488 11.74 -19.84 -19.39
C ALA A 488 11.76 -21.19 -20.11
N SER A 489 12.68 -22.10 -19.74
CA SER A 489 12.72 -23.48 -20.28
C SER A 489 11.43 -24.22 -19.97
N THR A 490 10.99 -24.17 -18.71
CA THR A 490 9.77 -24.84 -18.26
C THR A 490 8.53 -24.31 -18.98
N LEU A 491 8.43 -22.99 -19.18
CA LEU A 491 7.34 -22.38 -19.94
C LEU A 491 7.36 -22.77 -21.43
N ALA A 492 8.53 -22.95 -22.03
CA ALA A 492 8.66 -23.45 -23.38
C ALA A 492 8.19 -24.91 -23.47
N GLU A 493 8.60 -25.76 -22.53
CA GLU A 493 8.14 -27.15 -22.44
C GLU A 493 6.62 -27.26 -22.26
N LEU A 494 6.01 -26.39 -21.44
CA LEU A 494 4.54 -26.34 -21.30
C LEU A 494 3.84 -25.96 -22.60
N ARG A 495 4.37 -24.96 -23.32
CA ARG A 495 3.83 -24.58 -24.63
C ARG A 495 3.97 -25.71 -25.65
N ASP A 496 5.12 -26.39 -25.66
CA ASP A 496 5.33 -27.56 -26.52
C ASP A 496 4.30 -28.66 -26.25
N ILE A 497 3.89 -28.85 -24.99
CA ILE A 497 2.84 -29.81 -24.61
C ILE A 497 1.46 -29.30 -25.06
N GLU A 498 1.11 -28.05 -24.78
CA GLU A 498 -0.17 -27.44 -25.21
C GLU A 498 -0.32 -27.47 -26.73
N GLU A 499 0.75 -27.19 -27.48
CA GLU A 499 0.76 -27.26 -28.94
C GLU A 499 0.52 -28.69 -29.42
N ARG A 500 1.16 -29.71 -28.83
CA ARG A 500 0.94 -31.12 -29.19
C ARG A 500 -0.51 -31.57 -28.99
N ASP A 501 -1.18 -31.07 -27.96
CA ASP A 501 -2.57 -31.41 -27.68
C ASP A 501 -3.56 -30.67 -28.58
N THR A 502 -3.14 -29.56 -29.22
CA THR A 502 -4.02 -28.68 -30.02
C THR A 502 -3.80 -28.80 -31.54
N VAL A 503 -2.72 -29.45 -31.98
CA VAL A 503 -2.43 -29.66 -33.43
C VAL A 503 -3.43 -30.65 -34.03
N GLU A 504 -4.11 -30.24 -35.10
CA GLU A 504 -4.97 -31.12 -35.89
C GLU A 504 -4.17 -31.91 -36.92
N HIS A 505 -4.37 -33.22 -36.93
CA HIS A 505 -3.77 -34.17 -37.87
C HIS A 505 -4.83 -34.64 -38.88
N ARG A 506 -4.39 -34.95 -40.10
CA ARG A 506 -5.19 -35.62 -41.13
C ARG A 506 -4.40 -36.80 -41.67
N LEU A 507 -4.85 -38.01 -41.34
CA LEU A 507 -4.22 -39.28 -41.73
C LEU A 507 -5.10 -39.97 -42.77
N GLU A 508 -4.57 -40.21 -43.96
CA GLU A 508 -5.28 -40.88 -45.06
C GLU A 508 -4.67 -42.27 -45.28
N PHE A 509 -5.49 -43.31 -45.10
CA PHE A 509 -5.18 -44.70 -45.42
C PHE A 509 -6.19 -45.17 -46.45
N ASP A 510 -5.77 -45.80 -47.56
CA ASP A 510 -6.59 -46.30 -48.69
C ASP A 510 -8.10 -45.92 -48.70
N ASP A 511 -8.93 -46.49 -47.81
CA ASP A 511 -10.38 -46.25 -47.74
C ASP A 511 -10.89 -45.47 -46.48
N VAL A 512 -10.01 -44.98 -45.59
CA VAL A 512 -10.35 -44.33 -44.31
C VAL A 512 -9.50 -43.08 -44.05
N THR A 513 -10.14 -41.97 -43.69
CA THR A 513 -9.48 -40.73 -43.27
C THR A 513 -9.77 -40.43 -41.80
N PHE A 514 -8.73 -40.17 -41.01
CA PHE A 514 -8.84 -39.67 -39.64
C PHE A 514 -8.46 -38.19 -39.60
N GLU A 515 -9.31 -37.35 -39.02
CA GLU A 515 -9.08 -35.90 -38.87
C GLU A 515 -9.32 -35.46 -37.43
N GLY A 516 -8.46 -34.58 -36.89
CA GLY A 516 -8.61 -33.99 -35.57
C GLY A 516 -7.31 -34.04 -34.74
N THR A 517 -7.37 -33.64 -33.48
CA THR A 517 -6.20 -33.72 -32.58
C THR A 517 -5.79 -35.17 -32.34
N ALA A 518 -4.53 -35.41 -31.94
CA ALA A 518 -4.04 -36.77 -31.65
C ALA A 518 -4.95 -37.53 -30.67
N MET A 519 -5.49 -36.84 -29.65
CA MET A 519 -6.47 -37.39 -28.73
C MET A 519 -7.79 -37.76 -29.42
N HIS A 520 -8.31 -36.91 -30.31
CA HIS A 520 -9.54 -37.20 -31.06
C HIS A 520 -9.39 -38.40 -31.99
N ILE A 521 -8.24 -38.54 -32.64
CA ILE A 521 -7.92 -39.68 -33.50
C ILE A 521 -7.82 -40.96 -32.64
N ALA A 522 -7.14 -40.91 -31.50
CA ALA A 522 -7.06 -42.03 -30.56
C ALA A 522 -8.44 -42.47 -30.04
N GLU A 523 -9.30 -41.53 -29.65
CA GLU A 523 -10.69 -41.80 -29.24
C GLU A 523 -11.55 -42.39 -30.37
N THR A 524 -11.27 -41.99 -31.62
CA THR A 524 -11.95 -42.52 -32.80
C THR A 524 -11.53 -43.96 -33.09
N LEU A 525 -10.22 -44.25 -32.97
CA LEU A 525 -9.68 -45.59 -33.12
C LEU A 525 -10.17 -46.54 -32.01
N ASP A 526 -10.24 -46.08 -30.76
CA ASP A 526 -10.76 -46.88 -29.63
C ASP A 526 -12.26 -47.19 -29.79
N ARG A 527 -13.06 -46.23 -30.31
CA ARG A 527 -14.47 -46.49 -30.66
C ARG A 527 -14.63 -47.47 -31.81
N GLN A 528 -13.65 -47.57 -32.70
CA GLN A 528 -13.64 -48.48 -33.85
C GLN A 528 -12.80 -49.73 -33.60
N ARG A 529 -12.52 -50.06 -32.32
CA ARG A 529 -11.68 -51.20 -31.92
C ARG A 529 -12.14 -52.52 -32.51
N ASP A 530 -13.45 -52.74 -32.67
CA ASP A 530 -13.99 -53.96 -33.28
C ASP A 530 -13.62 -54.10 -34.78
N ALA A 531 -13.41 -52.99 -35.48
CA ALA A 531 -13.04 -52.96 -36.90
C ALA A 531 -11.52 -52.95 -37.13
N HIS A 532 -10.75 -52.41 -36.19
CA HIS A 532 -9.32 -52.13 -36.37
C HIS A 532 -8.40 -52.76 -35.31
N GLY A 533 -8.93 -53.48 -34.33
CA GLY A 533 -8.20 -54.15 -33.26
C GLY A 533 -7.70 -55.56 -33.59
N TRP A 534 -7.49 -55.88 -34.86
CA TRP A 534 -7.03 -57.20 -35.33
C TRP A 534 -5.54 -57.45 -35.07
N ILE A 535 -4.77 -56.42 -34.71
CA ILE A 535 -3.43 -56.56 -34.15
C ILE A 535 -3.55 -56.58 -32.62
N GLU A 536 -3.40 -57.76 -32.03
CA GLU A 536 -3.48 -57.97 -30.57
C GLU A 536 -2.14 -57.74 -29.86
N ASP A 537 -1.11 -57.31 -30.59
CA ASP A 537 0.23 -57.10 -30.05
C ASP A 537 0.23 -55.95 -29.03
N SER A 538 0.55 -56.27 -27.78
CA SER A 538 0.84 -55.29 -26.74
C SER A 538 2.29 -54.85 -26.86
N LEU A 539 2.56 -53.85 -27.70
CA LEU A 539 3.87 -53.20 -27.77
C LEU A 539 3.97 -52.17 -26.64
N ASP A 540 4.92 -52.37 -25.72
CA ASP A 540 5.34 -51.31 -24.81
C ASP A 540 6.06 -50.22 -25.64
N ALA A 541 5.86 -48.94 -25.33
CA ALA A 541 6.45 -47.83 -26.07
C ALA A 541 7.99 -47.89 -26.10
N GLU A 542 8.58 -48.57 -25.12
CA GLU A 542 10.02 -48.81 -24.98
C GLU A 542 10.49 -50.11 -25.66
N THR A 543 9.61 -50.86 -26.35
CA THR A 543 9.98 -52.13 -26.99
C THR A 543 10.92 -51.87 -28.17
N PRO A 544 12.20 -52.30 -28.12
CA PRO A 544 13.11 -52.09 -29.24
C PRO A 544 12.64 -52.90 -30.46
N PHE A 545 12.84 -52.35 -31.65
CA PHE A 545 12.44 -53.00 -32.89
C PHE A 545 13.06 -54.42 -32.97
N PRO A 546 12.26 -55.47 -33.25
CA PRO A 546 12.68 -56.86 -33.05
C PRO A 546 13.75 -57.34 -34.03
N LEU A 547 14.06 -56.54 -35.06
CA LEU A 547 15.09 -56.83 -36.05
C LEU A 547 16.18 -55.77 -35.97
N THR A 548 17.43 -56.21 -35.94
CA THR A 548 18.57 -55.30 -36.12
C THR A 548 18.75 -54.94 -37.61
N ASP A 549 19.31 -53.77 -37.92
CA ASP A 549 19.59 -53.32 -39.31
C ASP A 549 20.23 -54.41 -40.20
N PRO A 550 21.18 -55.24 -39.72
CA PRO A 550 21.76 -56.32 -40.52
C PRO A 550 20.79 -57.47 -40.78
N GLN A 551 19.88 -57.77 -39.83
CA GLN A 551 18.84 -58.80 -40.00
C GLN A 551 17.77 -58.31 -41.00
N LEU A 552 17.44 -57.02 -40.96
CA LEU A 552 16.53 -56.36 -41.89
C LEU A 552 17.07 -56.41 -43.33
N ALA A 553 18.35 -56.04 -43.51
CA ALA A 553 19.05 -56.17 -44.79
C ALA A 553 19.15 -57.62 -45.29
N THR A 554 19.22 -58.58 -44.37
CA THR A 554 19.25 -60.02 -44.69
C THR A 554 17.88 -60.52 -45.15
N ILE A 555 16.80 -60.11 -44.49
CA ILE A 555 15.42 -60.42 -44.90
C ILE A 555 15.13 -59.80 -46.28
N ALA A 556 15.53 -58.55 -46.51
CA ALA A 556 15.41 -57.88 -47.80
C ALA A 556 16.17 -58.61 -48.93
N ARG A 557 17.29 -59.29 -48.61
CA ARG A 557 18.06 -60.11 -49.56
C ARG A 557 17.47 -61.50 -49.82
N ILE A 558 16.79 -62.11 -48.84
CA ILE A 558 16.30 -63.49 -48.92
C ILE A 558 14.92 -63.57 -49.58
N ALA A 559 14.19 -62.46 -49.68
CA ALA A 559 12.90 -62.38 -50.37
C ALA A 559 12.99 -61.62 -51.71
N PRO A 560 13.75 -62.07 -52.73
CA PRO A 560 13.82 -61.38 -54.02
C PRO A 560 12.52 -61.51 -54.86
N ASP A 561 11.66 -62.50 -54.56
CA ASP A 561 10.48 -62.83 -55.38
C ASP A 561 9.16 -62.23 -54.87
N ARG A 562 9.18 -61.39 -53.82
CA ARG A 562 8.10 -60.42 -53.64
C ARG A 562 8.52 -59.14 -54.32
N ARG A 563 8.13 -59.02 -55.59
CA ARG A 563 7.95 -57.76 -56.29
C ARG A 563 7.27 -56.77 -55.34
N LEU A 564 8.05 -55.87 -54.76
CA LEU A 564 7.61 -54.51 -54.41
C LEU A 564 7.43 -53.76 -55.74
N GLU A 565 6.57 -54.29 -56.61
CA GLU A 565 6.02 -53.56 -57.74
C GLU A 565 4.93 -52.65 -57.15
N ASP A 566 5.38 -51.51 -56.62
CA ASP A 566 4.62 -50.24 -56.51
C ASP A 566 5.41 -49.23 -55.65
N VAL A 567 6.68 -49.03 -55.98
CA VAL A 567 7.40 -47.84 -55.50
C VAL A 567 8.06 -47.15 -56.68
N ASP A 568 7.26 -46.34 -57.37
CA ASP A 568 7.76 -45.30 -58.27
C ASP A 568 8.67 -44.36 -57.47
N GLY A 569 9.93 -44.24 -57.88
CA GLY A 569 10.90 -43.45 -57.13
C GLY A 569 12.14 -43.05 -57.92
N THR A 570 12.16 -41.81 -58.41
CA THR A 570 13.32 -41.10 -58.99
C THR A 570 14.47 -40.90 -57.98
N PRO A 571 15.73 -40.67 -58.43
CA PRO A 571 16.92 -40.66 -57.57
C PRO A 571 16.99 -39.49 -56.58
N LEU A 572 17.43 -39.74 -55.32
CA LEU A 572 17.74 -38.66 -54.36
C LEU A 572 18.92 -37.79 -54.86
N ASP A 573 18.72 -36.47 -54.91
CA ASP A 573 19.80 -35.50 -55.10
C ASP A 573 20.58 -35.31 -53.79
N LEU A 574 21.68 -36.05 -53.62
CA LEU A 574 22.60 -35.91 -52.48
C LEU A 574 23.10 -34.47 -52.29
N ALA A 575 23.19 -33.69 -53.37
CA ALA A 575 23.58 -32.28 -53.28
C ALA A 575 22.51 -31.40 -52.63
N ALA A 576 21.23 -31.79 -52.66
CA ALA A 576 20.16 -31.10 -51.93
C ALA A 576 20.25 -31.36 -50.42
N THR A 577 20.62 -32.59 -50.03
CA THR A 577 20.78 -32.99 -48.62
C THR A 577 21.95 -32.25 -47.95
N ASP A 578 23.09 -32.15 -48.63
CA ASP A 578 24.24 -31.37 -48.12
C ASP A 578 23.92 -29.88 -47.97
N ARG A 579 23.06 -29.33 -48.85
CA ARG A 579 22.60 -27.93 -48.77
C ARG A 579 21.68 -27.69 -47.57
N VAL A 580 20.81 -28.65 -47.24
CA VAL A 580 19.95 -28.60 -46.05
C VAL A 580 20.77 -28.79 -44.76
N ARG A 581 21.78 -29.67 -44.77
CA ARG A 581 22.71 -29.82 -43.64
C ARG A 581 23.48 -28.52 -43.37
N ALA A 582 24.00 -27.87 -44.43
CA ALA A 582 24.67 -26.58 -44.31
C ALA A 582 23.75 -25.51 -43.70
N TRP A 583 22.45 -25.52 -44.00
CA TRP A 583 21.47 -24.61 -43.40
C TRP A 583 21.32 -24.80 -41.90
N PHE A 584 21.09 -26.05 -41.44
CA PHE A 584 20.97 -26.34 -40.02
C PHE A 584 22.25 -26.06 -39.23
N ASP A 585 23.43 -26.24 -39.84
CA ASP A 585 24.69 -25.88 -39.20
C ASP A 585 24.90 -24.37 -39.05
N VAL A 586 24.43 -23.57 -40.01
CA VAL A 586 24.47 -22.10 -39.88
C VAL A 586 23.40 -21.63 -38.89
N GLU A 587 22.20 -22.23 -38.88
CA GLU A 587 21.16 -21.93 -37.90
C GLU A 587 21.60 -22.25 -36.46
N ARG A 588 22.25 -23.41 -36.24
CA ARG A 588 22.78 -23.81 -34.92
C ARG A 588 23.84 -22.83 -34.42
N ARG A 589 24.71 -22.35 -35.32
CA ARG A 589 25.68 -21.27 -35.03
C ARG A 589 24.97 -19.95 -34.71
N PHE A 590 23.86 -19.65 -35.37
CA PHE A 590 23.06 -18.45 -35.13
C PHE A 590 22.20 -18.53 -33.85
N ALA A 591 21.74 -19.72 -33.47
CA ALA A 591 20.93 -19.98 -32.28
C ALA A 591 21.66 -19.59 -30.98
N ALA A 592 22.99 -19.77 -30.94
CA ALA A 592 23.84 -19.32 -29.84
C ALA A 592 23.77 -17.79 -29.61
N TYR A 593 23.44 -17.01 -30.64
CA TYR A 593 23.29 -15.55 -30.56
C TYR A 593 21.83 -15.10 -30.33
N LYS A 594 20.83 -15.94 -30.65
CA LYS A 594 19.40 -15.70 -30.33
C LYS A 594 19.12 -15.72 -28.82
N ALA A 595 19.96 -16.39 -28.03
CA ALA A 595 19.86 -16.46 -26.58
C ALA A 595 20.55 -15.28 -25.84
N ALA A 596 21.29 -14.43 -26.56
CA ALA A 596 21.91 -13.23 -25.99
C ALA A 596 20.89 -12.07 -25.95
N PRO A 597 20.81 -11.26 -24.86
CA PRO A 597 19.66 -10.39 -24.64
C PRO A 597 19.43 -9.31 -25.71
N ILE A 598 20.46 -8.78 -26.37
CA ILE A 598 20.32 -7.75 -27.42
C ILE A 598 21.54 -7.80 -28.36
N PHE A 599 21.33 -7.65 -29.68
CA PHE A 599 22.39 -7.47 -30.70
C PHE A 599 23.34 -6.28 -30.42
N ALA A 600 22.94 -5.35 -29.56
CA ALA A 600 23.64 -4.10 -29.26
C ALA A 600 24.80 -4.26 -28.27
N ASP A 601 24.89 -5.35 -27.50
CA ASP A 601 25.99 -5.55 -26.52
C ASP A 601 27.09 -6.49 -27.02
N LEU A 602 26.95 -7.01 -28.24
CA LEU A 602 28.01 -7.77 -28.89
C LEU A 602 29.20 -6.84 -29.18
N ALA A 603 30.42 -7.29 -28.88
CA ALA A 603 31.64 -6.61 -29.29
C ALA A 603 31.64 -6.40 -30.82
N LEU A 604 32.33 -5.39 -31.34
CA LEU A 604 32.31 -5.07 -32.78
C LEU A 604 32.62 -6.29 -33.67
N ALA A 605 33.57 -7.12 -33.23
CA ALA A 605 33.95 -8.37 -33.89
C ALA A 605 32.84 -9.44 -33.88
N ASP A 606 31.98 -9.45 -32.86
CA ASP A 606 30.85 -10.38 -32.78
C ASP A 606 29.66 -9.85 -33.59
N ARG A 607 29.45 -8.52 -33.66
CA ARG A 607 28.45 -7.92 -34.56
C ARG A 607 28.73 -8.21 -36.03
N GLU A 608 30.00 -8.13 -36.46
CA GLU A 608 30.40 -8.51 -37.82
C GLU A 608 30.19 -10.00 -38.08
N ARG A 609 30.51 -10.88 -37.12
CA ARG A 609 30.25 -12.33 -37.25
C ARG A 609 28.76 -12.63 -37.36
N VAL A 610 27.92 -11.96 -36.59
CA VAL A 610 26.47 -12.17 -36.64
C VAL A 610 25.87 -11.58 -37.93
N ALA A 611 26.32 -10.41 -38.38
CA ALA A 611 25.91 -9.86 -39.68
C ALA A 611 26.32 -10.77 -40.84
N ASN A 612 27.53 -11.33 -40.81
CA ASN A 612 28.00 -12.29 -41.80
C ASN A 612 27.21 -13.59 -41.75
N SER A 613 26.91 -14.11 -40.56
CA SER A 613 26.10 -15.32 -40.39
C SER A 613 24.64 -15.10 -40.83
N ALA A 614 24.07 -13.92 -40.59
CA ALA A 614 22.75 -13.54 -41.06
C ALA A 614 22.70 -13.39 -42.58
N ALA A 615 23.74 -12.80 -43.20
CA ALA A 615 23.87 -12.72 -44.65
C ALA A 615 24.07 -14.10 -45.28
N GLU A 616 24.84 -14.98 -44.63
CA GLU A 616 25.06 -16.36 -45.05
C GLU A 616 23.76 -17.17 -44.95
N LEU A 617 22.97 -17.00 -43.87
CA LEU A 617 21.60 -17.53 -43.75
C LEU A 617 20.72 -17.00 -44.87
N ALA A 618 20.60 -15.69 -45.04
CA ALA A 618 19.76 -15.11 -46.10
C ALA A 618 20.13 -15.63 -47.50
N SER A 619 21.43 -15.78 -47.78
CA SER A 619 21.91 -16.32 -49.06
C SER A 619 21.65 -17.82 -49.22
N THR A 620 21.70 -18.59 -48.13
CA THR A 620 21.42 -20.03 -48.15
C THR A 620 19.92 -20.28 -48.25
N TRP A 621 19.12 -19.43 -47.62
CA TRP A 621 17.66 -19.43 -47.70
C TRP A 621 17.19 -19.20 -49.12
N GLU A 622 17.71 -18.14 -49.74
CA GLU A 622 17.35 -17.75 -51.10
C GLU A 622 17.77 -18.82 -52.13
N ARG A 623 18.84 -19.58 -51.85
CA ARG A 623 19.27 -20.73 -52.66
C ARG A 623 18.37 -21.95 -52.48
N LEU A 624 17.99 -22.28 -51.25
CA LEU A 624 17.13 -23.43 -50.93
C LEU A 624 15.69 -23.20 -51.40
N ARG A 625 15.19 -21.97 -51.29
CA ARG A 625 13.88 -21.57 -51.80
C ARG A 625 13.75 -21.72 -53.32
N ARG A 626 14.85 -21.59 -54.05
CA ARG A 626 14.93 -21.79 -55.51
C ARG A 626 15.28 -23.24 -55.92
N SER A 627 15.29 -24.18 -54.97
CA SER A 627 15.54 -25.59 -55.28
C SER A 627 14.40 -26.18 -56.12
N ASP A 628 14.75 -26.96 -57.15
CA ASP A 628 13.79 -27.67 -57.99
C ASP A 628 13.11 -28.84 -57.24
N ALA A 629 13.71 -29.29 -56.14
CA ALA A 629 13.14 -30.34 -55.28
C ALA A 629 12.02 -29.76 -54.38
N ALA A 630 10.79 -30.25 -54.56
CA ALA A 630 9.61 -29.76 -53.84
C ALA A 630 9.71 -29.91 -52.31
N TRP A 631 10.29 -31.01 -51.84
CA TRP A 631 10.47 -31.26 -50.40
C TRP A 631 11.46 -30.27 -49.76
N VAL A 632 12.49 -29.82 -50.48
CA VAL A 632 13.47 -28.84 -49.97
C VAL A 632 12.81 -27.49 -49.76
N ARG A 633 11.96 -27.06 -50.70
CA ARG A 633 11.20 -25.80 -50.57
C ARG A 633 10.26 -25.86 -49.37
N ARG A 634 9.54 -26.97 -49.21
CA ARG A 634 8.63 -27.21 -48.08
C ARG A 634 9.36 -27.26 -46.73
N ALA A 635 10.50 -27.95 -46.66
CA ALA A 635 11.36 -27.97 -45.48
C ALA A 635 11.88 -26.57 -45.13
N THR A 636 12.26 -25.79 -46.15
CA THR A 636 12.74 -24.41 -45.97
C THR A 636 11.63 -23.50 -45.43
N GLU A 637 10.40 -23.62 -45.91
CA GLU A 637 9.23 -22.88 -45.43
C GLU A 637 8.89 -23.26 -43.99
N ASP A 638 8.86 -24.56 -43.68
CA ASP A 638 8.58 -25.04 -42.33
C ASP A 638 9.65 -24.59 -41.32
N VAL A 639 10.94 -24.52 -41.68
CA VAL A 639 12.00 -24.02 -40.79
C VAL A 639 11.87 -22.53 -40.51
N VAL A 640 11.54 -21.73 -41.51
CA VAL A 640 11.35 -20.28 -41.32
C VAL A 640 10.14 -20.01 -40.44
N GLU A 641 9.11 -20.84 -40.56
CA GLU A 641 7.88 -20.73 -39.77
C GLU A 641 7.98 -21.46 -38.41
N GLY A 642 9.15 -22.00 -38.05
CA GLY A 642 9.42 -22.61 -36.74
C GLY A 642 8.87 -24.03 -36.57
N ARG A 643 8.46 -24.70 -37.65
CA ARG A 643 7.90 -26.06 -37.70
C ARG A 643 8.90 -27.10 -38.20
N ASP A 644 10.16 -27.00 -37.78
CA ASP A 644 11.26 -27.80 -38.34
C ASP A 644 11.64 -29.06 -37.56
N ARG A 645 10.93 -29.37 -36.48
CA ARG A 645 11.24 -30.52 -35.63
C ARG A 645 11.30 -31.85 -36.40
N THR A 646 10.32 -32.11 -37.27
CA THR A 646 10.28 -33.29 -38.16
C THR A 646 11.50 -33.33 -39.07
N TRP A 647 11.92 -32.19 -39.63
CA TRP A 647 13.06 -32.09 -40.53
C TRP A 647 14.40 -32.25 -39.80
N ARG A 648 14.50 -31.77 -38.56
CA ARG A 648 15.66 -31.98 -37.69
C ARG A 648 15.79 -33.45 -37.25
N GLN A 649 14.68 -34.09 -36.88
CA GLN A 649 14.67 -35.52 -36.59
C GLN A 649 15.04 -36.34 -37.83
N LEU A 650 14.49 -35.99 -39.00
CA LEU A 650 14.86 -36.63 -40.26
C LEU A 650 16.35 -36.48 -40.56
N LEU A 651 16.93 -35.29 -40.34
CA LEU A 651 18.36 -35.04 -40.54
C LEU A 651 19.22 -35.84 -39.57
N GLU A 652 18.85 -35.91 -38.29
CA GLU A 652 19.58 -36.71 -37.29
C GLU A 652 19.53 -38.21 -37.61
N VAL A 653 18.38 -38.73 -38.04
CA VAL A 653 18.22 -40.12 -38.48
C VAL A 653 19.03 -40.38 -39.76
N THR A 654 18.97 -39.46 -40.73
CA THR A 654 19.72 -39.56 -42.00
C THR A 654 21.23 -39.48 -41.77
N ASP A 655 21.70 -38.61 -40.89
CA ASP A 655 23.11 -38.48 -40.51
C ASP A 655 23.61 -39.72 -39.77
N ALA A 656 22.79 -40.30 -38.89
CA ALA A 656 23.08 -41.55 -38.19
C ALA A 656 23.08 -42.76 -39.14
N ALA A 657 22.28 -42.74 -40.21
CA ALA A 657 22.27 -43.76 -41.25
C ALA A 657 23.48 -43.64 -42.20
N LEU A 658 23.79 -42.44 -42.69
CA LEU A 658 24.93 -42.16 -43.58
C LEU A 658 26.27 -42.37 -42.89
N GLY A 659 26.37 -42.06 -41.58
CA GLY A 659 27.56 -42.33 -40.77
C GLY A 659 27.92 -43.81 -40.66
N ARG A 660 26.95 -44.72 -40.83
CA ARG A 660 27.16 -46.19 -40.86
C ARG A 660 27.54 -46.73 -42.24
N SER A 661 27.36 -45.96 -43.32
CA SER A 661 27.64 -46.36 -44.71
C SER A 661 28.77 -45.56 -45.35
N SER A 662 29.98 -45.61 -44.80
CA SER A 662 31.17 -45.07 -45.46
C SER A 662 31.77 -46.09 -46.44
N GLY A 663 31.14 -46.21 -47.62
CA GLY A 663 31.66 -46.97 -48.77
C GLY A 663 31.36 -46.24 -50.08
N PRO A 664 32.32 -46.05 -51.00
CA PRO A 664 32.11 -45.28 -52.21
C PRO A 664 31.23 -46.07 -53.18
N GLY A 665 29.97 -45.65 -53.36
CA GLY A 665 29.11 -46.14 -54.45
C GLY A 665 27.66 -46.51 -54.13
N ALA A 666 27.11 -46.19 -52.96
CA ALA A 666 25.68 -46.41 -52.70
C ALA A 666 24.83 -45.25 -53.27
N LYS A 667 23.98 -45.53 -54.26
CA LYS A 667 22.90 -44.63 -54.72
C LYS A 667 21.59 -45.09 -54.08
N LEU A 668 20.94 -44.23 -53.31
CA LEU A 668 19.56 -44.40 -52.86
C LEU A 668 18.61 -43.64 -53.80
N THR A 669 17.48 -44.26 -54.15
CA THR A 669 16.45 -43.72 -55.06
C THR A 669 15.08 -43.76 -54.38
N GLY A 670 14.24 -42.72 -54.58
CA GLY A 670 12.78 -42.79 -54.41
C GLY A 670 12.10 -41.95 -53.32
N MET A 671 12.13 -40.61 -53.42
CA MET A 671 11.45 -39.74 -52.43
C MET A 671 10.65 -38.55 -52.97
N GLU A 672 10.43 -38.43 -54.28
CA GLU A 672 9.92 -37.15 -54.83
C GLU A 672 8.40 -36.92 -54.59
N ASP A 673 7.62 -37.94 -54.21
CA ASP A 673 6.16 -37.83 -53.98
C ASP A 673 5.64 -38.55 -52.71
N ARG A 674 6.47 -38.79 -51.70
CA ARG A 674 6.04 -39.52 -50.48
C ARG A 674 5.51 -38.59 -49.37
N PRO A 675 4.38 -38.94 -48.71
CA PRO A 675 3.86 -38.21 -47.56
C PRO A 675 4.78 -38.32 -46.34
N ARG A 676 4.74 -37.28 -45.50
CA ARG A 676 5.69 -36.93 -44.42
C ARG A 676 5.98 -38.08 -43.44
N GLU A 677 4.99 -38.93 -43.18
CA GLU A 677 5.04 -40.02 -42.20
C GLU A 677 5.80 -41.26 -42.70
N ARG A 678 5.92 -41.47 -44.01
CA ARG A 678 6.64 -42.63 -44.59
C ARG A 678 8.15 -42.40 -44.76
N ILE A 679 8.64 -41.19 -44.52
CA ILE A 679 10.07 -40.84 -44.57
C ILE A 679 10.72 -40.98 -43.18
N GLU A 680 9.92 -40.99 -42.10
CA GLU A 680 10.41 -41.23 -40.73
C GLU A 680 10.55 -42.72 -40.38
N ALA A 681 9.97 -43.61 -41.18
CA ALA A 681 9.89 -45.05 -40.92
C ALA A 681 10.85 -45.93 -41.75
N ASP A 682 11.43 -45.41 -42.84
CA ASP A 682 12.51 -46.02 -43.65
C ASP A 682 13.84 -45.31 -43.35
#